data_AF-A0A2I0PGY7-F1
#
_entry.id   AF-A0A2I0PGY7-F1
#
_cell.length_a   1.000
_cell.length_b   1.000
_cell.length_c   1.000
_cell.angle_alpha   90.00
_cell.angle_beta   90.00
_cell.angle_gamma   90.00
#
_symmetry.space_group_name_H-M   'P 1'
#
loop_
_entity.id
_entity.type
_entity.pdbx_description
1 polymer ?
#
loop_
_entity_poly.entity_id
_entity_poly.type
_entity_poly.pdbx_seq_one_letter_code
_entity_poly.pdbx_strand_id
1 'polypeptide(L)'
;MGPMSTLAEETPVVPEKIPVISGITTSVSQLATKEDVAAFIRSHSGQTQVSSSPDYSPVIVPGGARSFSFDVDTSTFMPDEYIVTVNAVRQDVTSTALFNVLEAPAGLKIALPTQMPVSITTSKDGLYISINPISDKYVGEKFSITGTTSLPADEEILVEVYSSSFKPTQKSQSGEFSGATGTIKTSSSVPPPVSTRAPTLAMTAAPTAAPGTPDREYSTTNVQVKEVDEGDIIKTDGENIYIVTRNCMHIVKAYPAKDAEILSTLRFAGSPQALYISGNRVVLIATDYWTRPVTECRPGFCNGYSSSTQRTLVYVFSVKDPANPVQVRELAIDGGYSSSRMIGSQLYFVTGTSIPYQLDDLELPTIHDDHGGITTPPVYGFNTTDNAFAFSTIGSLDVGGNTPVMAKSFLVGTAGTVYVSPTHLYIAVPDQTLYRLSPSTTIHSFAIDNGKISYAAGGNVDGTLLNQYSLDEYDGNLRVATTITAGSWRWNTDSYSKISVLDKNLDILGTLPGIAPGERIYAARFMGDRLYLVTFRETDPFFVIGLADPKHPVILGELKLPGFSNYLHPYDADHIIGIGKESQSGPVKIALFDVSDVSSPVLKDSESLGGTYSSSPVLDDPKAFLFDKEKNLLVLPVHLNNGEYRCPVSGPCTAPTVWGGVYVYGVNPKTGFVLKGTVTHYDNYYGAQDPVRRSLYIEDTLYTMSEKKIVMSDLAHSLERMNEIDFR
;
A
#
# COMPACT_ATOMS: atom_id res chain seq x y z
N MET A 1 -58.83 -35.83 -11.74
CA MET A 1 -59.98 -35.45 -10.87
C MET A 1 -59.46 -35.37 -9.45
N GLY A 2 -60.02 -34.50 -8.60
CA GLY A 2 -59.43 -34.13 -7.30
C GLY A 2 -58.61 -32.83 -7.42
N PRO A 3 -58.68 -31.88 -6.46
CA PRO A 3 -58.43 -30.46 -6.77
C PRO A 3 -57.24 -29.83 -6.03
N MET A 4 -57.01 -28.55 -6.35
CA MET A 4 -56.05 -27.63 -5.70
C MET A 4 -56.28 -27.51 -4.18
N SER A 5 -55.18 -27.30 -3.45
CA SER A 5 -55.17 -26.45 -2.26
C SER A 5 -54.49 -25.12 -2.60
N THR A 6 -54.97 -24.03 -2.01
CA THR A 6 -54.46 -22.67 -2.24
C THR A 6 -53.11 -22.46 -1.56
N LEU A 7 -52.13 -21.90 -2.29
CA LEU A 7 -50.99 -21.23 -1.69
C LEU A 7 -51.49 -19.93 -1.02
N ALA A 8 -51.05 -19.68 0.20
CA ALA A 8 -51.23 -18.38 0.86
C ALA A 8 -50.10 -17.43 0.49
N GLU A 9 -50.38 -16.12 0.51
CA GLU A 9 -49.35 -15.09 0.38
C GLU A 9 -48.53 -15.02 1.68
N GLU A 10 -47.35 -15.65 1.71
CA GLU A 10 -46.36 -15.34 2.74
C GLU A 10 -45.73 -13.98 2.44
N THR A 11 -46.07 -12.98 3.27
CA THR A 11 -45.44 -11.66 3.20
C THR A 11 -43.93 -11.80 3.41
N PRO A 12 -43.08 -11.13 2.59
CA PRO A 12 -41.63 -11.23 2.74
C PRO A 12 -41.21 -10.67 4.11
N VAL A 13 -40.66 -11.54 4.95
CA VAL A 13 -40.06 -11.16 6.23
C VAL A 13 -38.83 -10.31 5.93
N VAL A 14 -38.97 -9.00 6.10
CA VAL A 14 -37.84 -8.06 6.03
C VAL A 14 -36.85 -8.46 7.12
N PRO A 15 -35.59 -8.81 6.80
CA PRO A 15 -34.59 -9.11 7.81
C PRO A 15 -34.40 -7.90 8.73
N GLU A 16 -34.35 -8.14 10.05
CA GLU A 16 -34.07 -7.06 11.01
C GLU A 16 -32.75 -6.38 10.65
N LYS A 17 -32.69 -5.05 10.83
CA LYS A 17 -31.46 -4.29 10.68
C LYS A 17 -30.44 -4.74 11.73
N ILE A 18 -29.53 -5.62 11.33
CA ILE A 18 -28.27 -5.85 12.04
C ILE A 18 -27.60 -4.47 12.21
N PRO A 19 -27.15 -4.10 13.42
CA PRO A 19 -26.56 -2.78 13.66
C PRO A 19 -25.26 -2.64 12.88
N VAL A 20 -25.20 -1.63 12.01
CA VAL A 20 -23.96 -1.19 11.37
C VAL A 20 -23.05 -0.63 12.48
N ILE A 21 -21.88 -1.23 12.66
CA ILE A 21 -20.85 -0.73 13.58
C ILE A 21 -20.12 0.43 12.88
N SER A 22 -20.71 1.62 12.93
CA SER A 22 -20.12 2.85 12.40
C SER A 22 -19.07 3.41 13.35
N GLY A 23 -17.90 3.81 12.82
CA GLY A 23 -16.82 4.46 13.57
C GLY A 23 -16.12 3.54 14.57
N ILE A 24 -15.04 2.88 14.16
CA ILE A 24 -14.14 2.17 15.09
C ILE A 24 -13.27 3.22 15.78
N THR A 25 -13.82 3.93 16.78
CA THR A 25 -13.08 4.85 17.65
C THR A 25 -12.16 4.08 18.61
N THR A 26 -11.14 3.45 18.04
CA THR A 26 -10.16 2.66 18.78
C THR A 26 -9.20 3.59 19.52
N SER A 27 -9.34 3.61 20.85
CA SER A 27 -8.29 4.11 21.73
C SER A 27 -7.04 3.26 21.52
N VAL A 28 -6.03 3.81 20.86
CA VAL A 28 -4.74 3.14 20.66
C VAL A 28 -3.93 3.26 21.94
N SER A 29 -3.62 2.12 22.58
CA SER A 29 -2.79 2.06 23.77
C SER A 29 -1.41 1.50 23.43
N GLN A 30 -0.34 2.17 23.87
CA GLN A 30 0.98 1.56 23.86
C GLN A 30 1.06 0.54 24.99
N LEU A 31 1.47 -0.67 24.66
CA LEU A 31 1.66 -1.78 25.59
C LEU A 31 3.17 -1.86 25.89
N ALA A 32 3.56 -1.67 27.15
CA ALA A 32 4.96 -1.39 27.52
C ALA A 32 5.79 -2.66 27.74
N THR A 33 5.14 -3.77 28.10
CA THR A 33 5.78 -5.04 28.46
C THR A 33 5.14 -6.24 27.76
N LYS A 34 5.82 -7.40 27.78
CA LYS A 34 5.24 -8.69 27.35
C LYS A 34 3.97 -9.01 28.15
N GLU A 35 3.97 -8.67 29.43
CA GLU A 35 2.90 -8.90 30.38
C GLU A 35 1.67 -8.04 30.04
N ASP A 36 1.86 -6.78 29.65
CA ASP A 36 0.79 -5.90 29.15
C ASP A 36 0.17 -6.48 27.87
N VAL A 37 1.01 -6.95 26.93
CA VAL A 37 0.53 -7.57 25.67
C VAL A 37 -0.25 -8.86 25.94
N ALA A 38 0.25 -9.73 26.83
CA ALA A 38 -0.46 -10.94 27.22
C ALA A 38 -1.77 -10.62 27.97
N ALA A 39 -1.81 -9.62 28.85
CA ALA A 39 -3.01 -9.18 29.55
C ALA A 39 -4.04 -8.54 28.61
N PHE A 40 -3.58 -7.74 27.65
CA PHE A 40 -4.39 -7.17 26.58
C PHE A 40 -5.02 -8.28 25.72
N ILE A 41 -4.23 -9.22 25.21
CA ILE A 41 -4.75 -10.34 24.40
C ILE A 41 -5.75 -11.19 25.21
N ARG A 42 -5.46 -11.52 26.48
CA ARG A 42 -6.39 -12.24 27.37
C ARG A 42 -7.73 -11.52 27.52
N SER A 43 -7.71 -10.20 27.72
CA SER A 43 -8.92 -9.38 27.94
C SER A 43 -9.70 -9.06 26.66
N HIS A 44 -9.07 -9.13 25.48
CA HIS A 44 -9.70 -8.84 24.18
C HIS A 44 -9.97 -10.10 23.35
N SER A 45 -9.55 -11.29 23.81
CA SER A 45 -9.89 -12.58 23.21
C SER A 45 -11.33 -13.02 23.55
N GLY A 46 -12.05 -13.59 22.59
CA GLY A 46 -13.45 -13.99 22.72
C GLY A 46 -13.67 -15.28 23.51
N GLN A 47 -13.40 -15.28 24.82
CA GLN A 47 -13.65 -16.41 25.72
C GLN A 47 -14.56 -16.01 26.90
N THR A 48 -15.76 -16.59 26.97
CA THR A 48 -16.66 -16.45 28.12
C THR A 48 -16.12 -17.20 29.34
N GLN A 49 -15.70 -16.46 30.38
CA GLN A 49 -15.61 -16.93 31.76
C GLN A 49 -16.31 -15.94 32.70
N VAL A 50 -16.90 -16.46 33.78
CA VAL A 50 -17.78 -15.69 34.66
C VAL A 50 -17.15 -15.52 36.04
N SER A 51 -17.19 -14.28 36.55
CA SER A 51 -16.72 -13.83 37.88
C SER A 51 -15.19 -13.84 38.06
N SER A 52 -14.60 -13.01 38.93
CA SER A 52 -15.17 -12.00 39.85
C SER A 52 -14.32 -10.72 39.89
N SER A 53 -14.92 -9.61 40.31
CA SER A 53 -14.23 -8.31 40.45
C SER A 53 -13.44 -8.22 41.77
N PRO A 54 -12.22 -7.65 41.74
CA PRO A 54 -11.63 -6.88 42.83
C PRO A 54 -11.78 -5.37 42.56
N ASP A 55 -12.21 -4.61 43.57
CA ASP A 55 -12.28 -3.14 43.47
C ASP A 55 -10.94 -2.49 43.15
N TYR A 56 -10.96 -1.52 42.23
CA TYR A 56 -9.93 -0.48 42.11
C TYR A 56 -10.58 0.89 42.17
N SER A 57 -10.43 1.58 43.31
CA SER A 57 -10.79 2.99 43.44
C SER A 57 -9.83 3.84 42.59
N PRO A 58 -10.32 4.70 41.68
CA PRO A 58 -9.46 5.52 40.84
C PRO A 58 -8.73 6.58 41.68
N VAL A 59 -7.41 6.62 41.59
CA VAL A 59 -6.60 7.72 42.12
C VAL A 59 -6.76 8.93 41.21
N ILE A 60 -7.39 9.98 41.72
CA ILE A 60 -7.59 11.24 40.99
C ILE A 60 -6.26 12.00 40.95
N VAL A 61 -5.66 12.10 39.76
CA VAL A 61 -4.59 13.08 39.48
C VAL A 61 -5.27 14.43 39.11
N PRO A 62 -5.05 15.52 39.86
CA PRO A 62 -5.81 16.75 39.69
C PRO A 62 -5.23 17.65 38.59
N GLY A 63 -6.00 17.92 37.53
CA GLY A 63 -5.58 18.83 36.45
C GLY A 63 -6.62 18.97 35.35
N GLY A 64 -7.69 19.73 35.59
CA GLY A 64 -8.64 20.08 34.53
C GLY A 64 -8.00 21.00 33.49
N ALA A 65 -8.29 20.77 32.20
CA ALA A 65 -7.74 21.57 31.11
C ALA A 65 -8.08 23.06 31.30
N ARG A 66 -7.10 23.92 31.07
CA ARG A 66 -7.21 25.38 31.08
C ARG A 66 -7.25 25.90 29.66
N SER A 67 -7.78 27.10 29.46
CA SER A 67 -7.74 27.79 28.16
C SER A 67 -6.88 29.05 28.21
N PHE A 68 -6.32 29.45 27.06
CA PHE A 68 -5.54 30.68 26.90
C PHE A 68 -6.00 31.47 25.67
N SER A 69 -5.68 32.75 25.62
CA SER A 69 -6.00 33.67 24.51
C SER A 69 -4.93 34.75 24.37
N PHE A 70 -4.55 35.07 23.14
CA PHE A 70 -3.63 36.15 22.78
C PHE A 70 -4.15 36.89 21.55
N ASP A 71 -4.32 38.22 21.64
CA ASP A 71 -4.89 39.01 20.55
C ASP A 71 -3.80 39.49 19.58
N VAL A 72 -4.07 39.31 18.28
CA VAL A 72 -3.19 39.66 17.17
C VAL A 72 -3.87 40.67 16.25
N ASP A 73 -3.09 41.62 15.76
CA ASP A 73 -3.48 42.67 14.82
C ASP A 73 -2.57 42.59 13.59
N THR A 74 -3.12 42.21 12.43
CA THR A 74 -2.34 42.00 11.21
C THR A 74 -2.14 43.29 10.41
N SER A 75 -2.45 44.48 10.96
CA SER A 75 -2.26 45.76 10.24
C SER A 75 -0.81 46.13 9.94
N THR A 76 0.16 45.49 10.61
CA THR A 76 1.60 45.61 10.32
C THR A 76 2.20 44.34 9.71
N PHE A 77 1.38 43.39 9.26
CA PHE A 77 1.82 42.12 8.69
C PHE A 77 1.78 42.22 7.16
N MET A 78 2.82 41.73 6.49
CA MET A 78 2.79 41.52 5.04
C MET A 78 2.06 40.22 4.67
N PRO A 79 1.53 40.07 3.44
CA PRO A 79 0.97 38.80 2.98
C PRO A 79 2.06 37.71 2.92
N ASP A 80 1.93 36.68 3.75
CA ASP A 80 2.84 35.53 3.89
C ASP A 80 2.16 34.44 4.73
N GLU A 81 2.75 33.26 4.82
CA GLU A 81 2.46 32.32 5.90
C GLU A 81 3.10 32.81 7.21
N TYR A 82 2.39 32.65 8.34
CA TYR A 82 2.88 33.01 9.67
C TYR A 82 2.93 31.80 10.60
N ILE A 83 4.08 31.62 11.24
CA ILE A 83 4.31 30.66 12.30
C ILE A 83 3.91 31.29 13.63
N VAL A 84 3.00 30.62 14.33
CA VAL A 84 2.63 30.90 15.72
C VAL A 84 3.32 29.86 16.59
N THR A 85 4.21 30.30 17.46
CA THR A 85 4.85 29.46 18.49
C THR A 85 4.35 29.88 19.87
N VAL A 86 3.92 28.91 20.67
CA VAL A 86 3.40 29.11 22.02
C VAL A 86 4.17 28.22 22.98
N ASN A 87 4.99 28.84 23.83
CA ASN A 87 5.98 28.20 24.68
C ASN A 87 5.74 28.52 26.17
N ALA A 88 5.91 27.53 27.05
CA ALA A 88 5.85 27.74 28.50
C ALA A 88 7.19 28.24 29.04
N VAL A 89 7.23 29.42 29.66
CA VAL A 89 8.49 30.11 30.03
C VAL A 89 9.34 29.33 31.04
N ARG A 90 8.76 28.39 31.78
CA ARG A 90 9.45 27.58 32.81
C ARG A 90 9.34 26.07 32.60
N GLN A 91 8.72 25.62 31.52
CA GLN A 91 8.45 24.20 31.24
C GLN A 91 8.83 23.87 29.81
N ASP A 92 9.41 22.69 29.57
CA ASP A 92 9.81 22.25 28.23
C ASP A 92 8.58 21.74 27.44
N VAL A 93 7.70 22.69 27.10
CA VAL A 93 6.42 22.51 26.42
C VAL A 93 6.27 23.61 25.38
N THR A 94 6.09 23.21 24.13
CA THR A 94 5.88 24.14 23.00
C THR A 94 4.79 23.58 22.09
N SER A 95 3.94 24.45 21.56
CA SER A 95 3.04 24.14 20.45
C SER A 95 3.27 25.14 19.33
N THR A 96 3.13 24.69 18.08
CA THR A 96 3.29 25.53 16.89
C THR A 96 2.09 25.34 15.98
N ALA A 97 1.52 26.44 15.50
CA ALA A 97 0.46 26.46 14.49
C ALA A 97 0.87 27.40 13.35
N LEU A 98 0.24 27.24 12.19
CA LEU A 98 0.44 28.12 11.04
C LEU A 98 -0.86 28.85 10.70
N PHE A 99 -0.79 29.99 10.02
CA PHE A 99 -1.93 30.61 9.32
C PHE A 99 -1.41 31.56 8.24
N ASN A 100 -2.16 31.76 7.14
CA ASN A 100 -1.76 32.76 6.14
C ASN A 100 -2.34 34.14 6.48
N VAL A 101 -1.56 35.19 6.23
CA VAL A 101 -2.09 36.54 6.01
C VAL A 101 -2.12 36.80 4.50
N LEU A 102 -3.25 37.28 4.01
CA LEU A 102 -3.54 37.47 2.59
C LEU A 102 -3.83 38.94 2.27
N GLU A 103 -3.60 39.37 1.02
CA GLU A 103 -4.06 40.68 0.55
C GLU A 103 -5.58 40.78 0.60
N ALA A 104 -6.10 41.91 1.10
CA ALA A 104 -7.54 42.13 1.23
C ALA A 104 -8.18 42.31 -0.17
N PRO A 105 -9.12 41.45 -0.60
CA PRO A 105 -9.65 41.46 -1.95
C PRO A 105 -10.56 42.68 -2.19
N ALA A 106 -10.43 43.29 -3.37
CA ALA A 106 -11.21 44.46 -3.79
C ALA A 106 -12.68 44.11 -4.14
N GLY A 107 -13.47 43.75 -3.14
CA GLY A 107 -14.93 43.90 -3.16
C GLY A 107 -15.75 42.78 -3.83
N LEU A 108 -15.58 41.52 -3.42
CA LEU A 108 -16.65 40.51 -3.51
C LEU A 108 -16.50 39.43 -2.41
N LYS A 109 -17.49 38.52 -2.30
CA LYS A 109 -17.76 37.77 -1.06
C LYS A 109 -16.74 36.65 -0.74
N ILE A 110 -16.44 36.53 0.55
CA ILE A 110 -15.41 35.69 1.15
C ILE A 110 -15.80 34.20 1.14
N ALA A 111 -14.86 33.32 0.79
CA ALA A 111 -14.91 31.89 1.07
C ALA A 111 -14.33 31.61 2.47
N LEU A 112 -14.88 30.62 3.19
CA LEU A 112 -14.40 30.29 4.54
C LEU A 112 -12.93 29.79 4.50
N PRO A 113 -12.08 30.16 5.47
CA PRO A 113 -10.64 30.02 5.30
C PRO A 113 -10.13 28.64 5.72
N THR A 114 -8.95 28.29 5.23
CA THR A 114 -8.27 27.03 5.54
C THR A 114 -7.87 26.99 7.02
N GLN A 115 -7.90 25.81 7.63
CA GLN A 115 -7.33 25.56 8.95
C GLN A 115 -6.05 24.74 8.78
N MET A 116 -4.94 25.27 9.28
CA MET A 116 -3.60 24.71 9.10
C MET A 116 -3.22 23.79 10.27
N PRO A 117 -2.28 22.84 10.08
CA PRO A 117 -1.95 21.85 11.10
C PRO A 117 -1.34 22.47 12.38
N VAL A 118 -1.74 21.92 13.53
CA VAL A 118 -1.20 22.27 14.85
C VAL A 118 -0.25 21.16 15.30
N SER A 119 0.98 21.53 15.62
CA SER A 119 1.99 20.67 16.22
C SER A 119 2.04 20.88 17.73
N ILE A 120 2.17 19.79 18.49
CA ILE A 120 2.17 19.78 19.96
C ILE A 120 3.40 19.01 20.46
N THR A 121 4.17 19.61 21.36
CA THR A 121 5.24 18.94 22.11
C THR A 121 4.87 18.91 23.59
N THR A 122 4.71 17.70 24.14
CA THR A 122 4.40 17.45 25.55
C THR A 122 5.69 17.31 26.38
N SER A 123 5.72 17.85 27.60
CA SER A 123 6.84 17.61 28.51
C SER A 123 6.86 16.16 29.01
N LYS A 124 7.98 15.78 29.65
CA LYS A 124 8.17 14.48 30.33
C LYS A 124 7.14 14.22 31.44
N ASP A 125 6.55 15.28 32.00
CA ASP A 125 5.55 15.22 33.07
C ASP A 125 4.10 15.25 32.53
N GLY A 126 3.91 15.14 31.20
CA GLY A 126 2.59 15.12 30.56
C GLY A 126 1.93 16.50 30.43
N LEU A 127 2.67 17.60 30.66
CA LEU A 127 2.16 18.94 30.45
C LEU A 127 2.10 19.26 28.95
N TYR A 128 1.00 19.85 28.48
CA TYR A 128 0.78 20.20 27.08
C TYR A 128 0.31 21.64 26.90
N ILE A 129 0.60 22.20 25.73
CA ILE A 129 -0.07 23.35 25.13
C ILE A 129 -0.67 22.85 23.81
N SER A 130 -1.89 23.25 23.49
CA SER A 130 -2.59 22.95 22.24
C SER A 130 -3.20 24.24 21.71
N ILE A 131 -2.74 24.72 20.57
CA ILE A 131 -3.32 25.89 19.90
C ILE A 131 -4.60 25.45 19.17
N ASN A 132 -5.69 26.21 19.28
CA ASN A 132 -6.90 25.96 18.47
C ASN A 132 -6.60 26.33 17.01
N PRO A 133 -7.07 25.56 16.01
CA PRO A 133 -6.76 25.83 14.60
C PRO A 133 -7.07 27.27 14.18
N ILE A 134 -6.03 27.97 13.74
CA ILE A 134 -6.12 29.35 13.28
C ILE A 134 -6.55 29.32 11.81
N SER A 135 -7.53 30.14 11.45
CA SER A 135 -7.93 30.33 10.05
C SER A 135 -7.02 31.36 9.38
N ASP A 136 -6.91 31.32 8.06
CA ASP A 136 -6.32 32.42 7.30
C ASP A 136 -6.99 33.78 7.64
N LYS A 137 -6.21 34.85 7.42
CA LYS A 137 -6.49 36.23 7.81
C LYS A 137 -6.22 37.18 6.64
N TYR A 138 -6.84 38.35 6.64
CA TYR A 138 -6.43 39.45 5.75
C TYR A 138 -5.53 40.45 6.46
N VAL A 139 -4.71 41.21 5.71
CA VAL A 139 -3.95 42.34 6.26
C VAL A 139 -4.91 43.38 6.89
N GLY A 140 -4.68 43.73 8.15
CA GLY A 140 -5.54 44.62 8.93
C GLY A 140 -6.69 43.96 9.70
N GLU A 141 -6.80 42.64 9.71
CA GLU A 141 -7.73 41.89 10.55
C GLU A 141 -7.22 41.79 12.01
N LYS A 142 -8.15 41.76 12.97
CA LYS A 142 -7.86 41.52 14.39
C LYS A 142 -8.52 40.21 14.82
N PHE A 143 -7.77 39.34 15.48
CA PHE A 143 -8.28 38.03 15.93
C PHE A 143 -7.56 37.56 17.21
N SER A 144 -8.12 36.56 17.88
CA SER A 144 -7.52 35.96 19.07
C SER A 144 -6.99 34.56 18.76
N ILE A 145 -5.69 34.35 18.95
CA ILE A 145 -5.08 33.02 19.04
C ILE A 145 -5.53 32.42 20.36
N THR A 146 -6.32 31.35 20.30
CA THR A 146 -6.82 30.65 21.49
C THR A 146 -6.28 29.23 21.57
N GLY A 147 -6.37 28.60 22.73
CA GLY A 147 -5.95 27.21 22.89
C GLY A 147 -6.26 26.63 24.26
N THR A 148 -5.85 25.39 24.48
CA THR A 148 -5.98 24.66 25.75
C THR A 148 -4.62 24.17 26.26
N THR A 149 -4.51 23.96 27.57
CA THR A 149 -3.26 23.54 28.24
C THR A 149 -3.53 22.85 29.58
N SER A 150 -2.64 21.94 29.98
CA SER A 150 -2.62 21.35 31.33
C SER A 150 -1.64 22.05 32.30
N LEU A 151 -1.01 23.16 31.90
CA LEU A 151 -0.07 23.91 32.73
C LEU A 151 -0.71 24.42 34.05
N PRO A 152 0.10 24.71 35.10
CA PRO A 152 -0.37 25.32 36.33
C PRO A 152 -1.14 26.63 36.13
N ALA A 153 -1.92 27.03 37.14
CA ALA A 153 -2.52 28.37 37.21
C ALA A 153 -1.43 29.45 37.24
N ASP A 154 -1.69 30.60 36.61
CA ASP A 154 -0.82 31.78 36.59
C ASP A 154 0.57 31.58 35.96
N GLU A 155 0.82 30.40 35.37
CA GLU A 155 2.03 30.08 34.61
C GLU A 155 2.13 30.97 33.36
N GLU A 156 3.35 31.41 33.07
CA GLU A 156 3.64 32.38 32.01
C GLU A 156 3.92 31.66 30.69
N ILE A 157 3.12 31.99 29.67
CA ILE A 157 3.24 31.47 28.32
C ILE A 157 3.68 32.61 27.40
N LEU A 158 4.78 32.41 26.69
CA LEU A 158 5.21 33.29 25.60
C LEU A 158 4.49 32.87 24.30
N VAL A 159 3.87 33.84 23.63
CA VAL A 159 3.34 33.69 22.28
C VAL A 159 4.21 34.52 21.34
N GLU A 160 4.67 33.90 20.26
CA GLU A 160 5.42 34.52 19.18
C GLU A 160 4.72 34.24 17.85
N VAL A 161 4.60 35.26 17.01
CA VAL A 161 3.98 35.19 15.68
C VAL A 161 4.93 35.86 14.70
N TYR A 162 5.45 35.12 13.73
CA TYR A 162 6.44 35.61 12.77
C TYR A 162 6.25 34.94 11.40
N SER A 163 6.60 35.65 10.32
CA SER A 163 6.44 35.11 8.96
C SER A 163 7.33 33.88 8.72
N SER A 164 6.85 32.85 8.01
CA SER A 164 7.65 31.63 7.75
C SER A 164 8.75 31.87 6.72
N SER A 165 8.60 32.90 5.87
CA SER A 165 9.66 33.40 4.99
C SER A 165 10.80 34.12 5.73
N PHE A 166 10.69 34.38 7.04
CA PHE A 166 11.68 35.12 7.83
C PHE A 166 13.05 34.40 7.87
N LYS A 167 14.08 35.07 7.32
CA LYS A 167 15.46 34.58 7.28
C LYS A 167 16.38 35.49 8.11
N PRO A 168 17.28 34.97 8.95
CA PRO A 168 18.17 35.79 9.76
C PRO A 168 19.04 36.73 8.93
N THR A 169 18.81 38.04 9.04
CA THR A 169 19.65 39.09 8.45
C THR A 169 20.89 39.36 9.30
N GLN A 170 21.94 39.93 8.70
CA GLN A 170 23.11 40.35 9.49
C GLN A 170 22.76 41.52 10.42
N LYS A 171 23.44 41.57 11.57
CA LYS A 171 23.17 42.47 12.72
C LYS A 171 23.29 43.98 12.45
N SER A 172 23.51 44.38 11.20
CA SER A 172 23.63 45.75 10.71
C SER A 172 22.51 46.15 9.73
N GLN A 173 21.63 45.22 9.31
CA GLN A 173 20.44 45.52 8.52
C GLN A 173 19.22 45.66 9.42
N SER A 174 18.45 46.74 9.23
CA SER A 174 17.09 46.86 9.75
C SER A 174 16.14 46.03 8.87
N GLY A 175 15.98 44.74 9.20
CA GLY A 175 14.91 43.93 8.63
C GLY A 175 13.54 44.44 9.09
N GLU A 176 12.57 44.53 8.19
CA GLU A 176 11.20 44.88 8.54
C GLU A 176 10.52 43.70 9.24
N PHE A 177 10.35 43.81 10.54
CA PHE A 177 9.78 42.74 11.37
C PHE A 177 8.25 42.71 11.22
N SER A 178 7.76 41.79 10.38
CA SER A 178 6.33 41.44 10.33
C SER A 178 6.05 40.33 11.34
N GLY A 179 5.36 40.66 12.43
CA GLY A 179 5.05 39.73 13.51
C GLY A 179 4.49 40.38 14.77
N ALA A 180 4.13 39.56 15.75
CA ALA A 180 3.66 39.96 17.07
C ALA A 180 4.24 39.04 18.16
N THR A 181 4.44 39.55 19.37
CA THR A 181 4.92 38.73 20.50
C THR A 181 4.39 39.29 21.83
N GLY A 182 4.17 38.42 22.82
CA GLY A 182 3.78 38.82 24.15
C GLY A 182 3.60 37.64 25.10
N THR A 183 3.51 37.94 26.41
CA THR A 183 3.35 36.93 27.47
C THR A 183 1.95 36.97 28.06
N ILE A 184 1.32 35.80 28.19
CA ILE A 184 -0.02 35.60 28.75
C ILE A 184 0.02 34.63 29.94
N LYS A 185 -1.09 34.49 30.66
CA LYS A 185 -1.26 33.54 31.77
C LYS A 185 -2.45 32.62 31.53
N THR A 186 -2.38 31.42 32.10
CA THR A 186 -3.40 30.36 31.94
C THR A 186 -4.71 30.70 32.66
N SER A 187 -5.86 30.57 31.97
CA SER A 187 -7.17 30.82 32.59
C SER A 187 -7.67 29.62 33.39
N SER A 188 -8.90 29.69 33.92
CA SER A 188 -9.45 28.72 34.88
C SER A 188 -10.72 27.98 34.41
N SER A 189 -11.05 27.98 33.11
CA SER A 189 -12.28 27.33 32.60
C SER A 189 -12.21 26.80 31.14
N VAL A 190 -13.15 25.89 30.81
CA VAL A 190 -13.24 25.08 29.56
C VAL A 190 -14.49 25.44 28.73
N PRO A 191 -14.40 25.58 27.38
CA PRO A 191 -15.54 25.69 26.45
C PRO A 191 -15.73 24.46 25.50
N PRO A 192 -16.88 24.36 24.78
CA PRO A 192 -17.28 23.18 23.96
C PRO A 192 -17.03 23.28 22.41
N PRO A 193 -17.26 22.20 21.61
CA PRO A 193 -16.79 22.08 20.21
C PRO A 193 -17.87 22.21 19.10
N VAL A 194 -17.49 22.55 17.85
CA VAL A 194 -18.39 22.61 16.66
C VAL A 194 -17.72 22.29 15.29
N SER A 195 -18.29 21.27 14.60
CA SER A 195 -18.43 21.06 13.12
C SER A 195 -17.24 20.96 12.14
N THR A 196 -17.50 20.32 10.98
CA THR A 196 -16.58 19.93 9.90
C THR A 196 -17.00 20.41 8.49
N ARG A 197 -16.05 20.52 7.54
CA ARG A 197 -16.10 19.93 6.16
C ARG A 197 -14.87 20.25 5.28
N ALA A 198 -14.67 19.42 4.24
CA ALA A 198 -13.70 19.51 3.12
C ALA A 198 -14.47 19.32 1.76
N PRO A 199 -13.90 19.14 0.53
CA PRO A 199 -12.54 18.79 0.04
C PRO A 199 -11.76 20.04 -0.52
N THR A 200 -10.92 20.12 -1.58
CA THR A 200 -10.62 19.32 -2.80
C THR A 200 -9.25 19.67 -3.47
N LEU A 201 -8.76 18.77 -4.35
CA LEU A 201 -7.65 18.80 -5.34
C LEU A 201 -7.51 20.06 -6.25
N ALA A 202 -6.42 20.35 -7.01
CA ALA A 202 -4.98 19.95 -7.10
C ALA A 202 -4.28 20.86 -8.19
N MET A 203 -3.18 20.63 -8.95
CA MET A 203 -2.31 19.48 -9.35
C MET A 203 -0.89 19.92 -9.84
N THR A 204 0.20 19.32 -9.35
CA THR A 204 1.61 19.32 -9.88
C THR A 204 2.45 18.31 -9.10
N ALA A 205 3.59 17.73 -9.51
CA ALA A 205 4.27 17.51 -10.81
C ALA A 205 5.31 16.35 -10.59
N ALA A 206 6.02 15.85 -11.62
CA ALA A 206 6.87 14.64 -11.49
C ALA A 206 8.24 14.86 -10.79
N PRO A 207 8.81 13.82 -10.12
CA PRO A 207 10.05 13.94 -9.34
C PRO A 207 11.32 13.96 -10.20
N THR A 208 12.41 14.50 -9.64
CA THR A 208 13.69 14.74 -10.31
C THR A 208 14.60 13.51 -10.34
N ALA A 209 15.33 13.31 -11.45
CA ALA A 209 16.29 12.23 -11.61
C ALA A 209 17.55 12.37 -10.73
N ALA A 210 18.22 11.24 -10.45
CA ALA A 210 19.43 11.18 -9.64
C ALA A 210 20.71 11.47 -10.45
N PRO A 211 21.73 12.14 -9.88
CA PRO A 211 22.97 12.44 -10.60
C PRO A 211 23.92 11.23 -10.64
N GLY A 212 24.21 10.71 -11.84
CA GLY A 212 25.29 9.74 -12.04
C GLY A 212 25.19 8.92 -13.33
N THR A 213 23.99 8.52 -13.72
CA THR A 213 23.75 7.77 -14.97
C THR A 213 24.00 8.68 -16.18
N PRO A 214 24.55 8.16 -17.30
CA PRO A 214 24.35 8.76 -18.61
C PRO A 214 22.84 8.92 -18.90
N ASP A 215 22.47 9.98 -19.59
CA ASP A 215 21.07 10.35 -19.86
C ASP A 215 20.44 9.36 -20.87
N ARG A 216 19.97 8.22 -20.35
CA ARG A 216 19.45 7.07 -21.11
C ARG A 216 18.01 6.75 -20.75
N GLU A 217 17.26 6.29 -21.72
CA GLU A 217 15.87 5.87 -21.55
C GLU A 217 15.81 4.40 -21.12
N TYR A 218 15.14 4.08 -20.02
CA TYR A 218 14.98 2.70 -19.54
C TYR A 218 13.65 2.50 -18.80
N SER A 219 13.11 1.29 -18.87
CA SER A 219 11.86 0.95 -18.16
C SER A 219 12.08 0.73 -16.67
N THR A 220 11.14 1.21 -15.85
CA THR A 220 11.02 0.89 -14.42
C THR A 220 10.01 -0.24 -14.16
N THR A 221 9.86 -0.68 -12.92
CA THR A 221 8.83 -1.65 -12.52
C THR A 221 7.42 -1.10 -12.73
N ASN A 222 6.48 -1.93 -13.16
CA ASN A 222 5.05 -1.60 -13.26
C ASN A 222 4.42 -1.40 -11.86
N VAL A 223 4.42 -0.16 -11.37
CA VAL A 223 3.90 0.23 -10.04
C VAL A 223 2.39 0.45 -10.02
N GLN A 224 1.74 0.23 -8.86
CA GLN A 224 0.33 0.61 -8.70
C GLN A 224 0.14 2.13 -8.62
N VAL A 225 0.99 2.81 -7.84
CA VAL A 225 0.87 4.24 -7.51
C VAL A 225 2.13 4.97 -7.93
N LYS A 226 1.96 6.14 -8.57
CA LYS A 226 3.05 7.00 -9.00
C LYS A 226 3.89 7.43 -7.77
N GLU A 227 5.21 7.52 -7.93
CA GLU A 227 6.17 7.96 -6.89
C GLU A 227 6.36 7.00 -5.70
N VAL A 228 5.68 5.85 -5.72
CA VAL A 228 5.78 4.79 -4.71
C VAL A 228 6.32 3.52 -5.39
N ASP A 229 7.63 3.28 -5.32
CA ASP A 229 8.25 2.14 -5.99
C ASP A 229 7.89 0.81 -5.31
N GLU A 230 7.71 -0.24 -6.11
CA GLU A 230 7.40 -1.59 -5.66
C GLU A 230 8.58 -2.52 -5.82
N GLY A 231 8.85 -3.32 -4.79
CA GLY A 231 9.93 -4.31 -4.81
C GLY A 231 9.72 -5.38 -5.89
N ASP A 232 10.81 -5.73 -6.58
CA ASP A 232 10.78 -6.67 -7.71
C ASP A 232 11.91 -7.72 -7.60
N ILE A 233 12.09 -8.59 -8.60
CA ILE A 233 13.26 -9.51 -8.71
C ILE A 233 14.34 -8.99 -9.66
N ILE A 234 14.04 -7.90 -10.38
CA ILE A 234 14.92 -7.26 -11.35
C ILE A 234 14.74 -5.73 -11.28
N LYS A 235 15.83 -4.98 -11.35
CA LYS A 235 15.82 -3.51 -11.46
C LYS A 235 16.99 -3.08 -12.35
N THR A 236 16.93 -1.87 -12.92
CA THR A 236 18.05 -1.28 -13.70
C THR A 236 18.23 0.19 -13.34
N ASP A 237 19.47 0.68 -13.48
CA ASP A 237 19.85 2.09 -13.31
C ASP A 237 20.09 2.81 -14.66
N GLY A 238 19.88 2.13 -15.80
CA GLY A 238 20.17 2.63 -17.15
C GLY A 238 21.55 2.26 -17.71
N GLU A 239 22.41 1.58 -16.94
CA GLU A 239 23.69 1.01 -17.42
C GLU A 239 23.91 -0.43 -16.96
N ASN A 240 23.49 -0.74 -15.73
CA ASN A 240 23.53 -2.04 -15.10
C ASN A 240 22.12 -2.60 -14.90
N ILE A 241 22.00 -3.92 -14.86
CA ILE A 241 20.81 -4.62 -14.40
C ILE A 241 21.18 -5.45 -13.19
N TYR A 242 20.37 -5.32 -12.14
CA TYR A 242 20.48 -6.04 -10.88
C TYR A 242 19.42 -7.12 -10.89
N ILE A 243 19.85 -8.39 -10.89
CA ILE A 243 19.00 -9.56 -11.14
C ILE A 243 19.11 -10.52 -9.96
N VAL A 244 17.98 -10.93 -9.39
CA VAL A 244 17.95 -11.92 -8.33
C VAL A 244 17.44 -13.26 -8.85
N THR A 245 18.28 -14.29 -8.79
CA THR A 245 17.88 -15.68 -9.06
C THR A 245 18.24 -16.55 -7.86
N ARG A 246 17.31 -17.37 -7.39
CA ARG A 246 17.48 -18.25 -6.21
C ARG A 246 18.03 -17.50 -4.99
N ASN A 247 19.31 -17.68 -4.64
CA ASN A 247 20.01 -17.06 -3.51
C ASN A 247 21.22 -16.22 -3.99
N CYS A 248 21.21 -15.81 -5.25
CA CYS A 248 22.24 -15.03 -5.92
C CYS A 248 21.67 -13.68 -6.39
N MET A 249 22.39 -12.60 -6.14
CA MET A 249 22.16 -11.29 -6.77
C MET A 249 23.29 -11.06 -7.77
N HIS A 250 22.96 -11.07 -9.05
CA HIS A 250 23.88 -10.79 -10.14
C HIS A 250 23.81 -9.30 -10.49
N ILE A 251 24.98 -8.67 -10.65
CA ILE A 251 25.07 -7.33 -11.21
C ILE A 251 25.65 -7.46 -12.61
N VAL A 252 24.82 -7.16 -13.61
CA VAL A 252 25.14 -7.28 -15.04
C VAL A 252 25.40 -5.87 -15.57
N LYS A 253 26.58 -5.63 -16.15
CA LYS A 253 26.77 -4.50 -17.06
C LYS A 253 25.92 -4.78 -18.28
N ALA A 254 24.88 -3.99 -18.48
CA ALA A 254 23.84 -4.29 -19.46
C ALA A 254 24.04 -3.52 -20.76
N TYR A 255 24.53 -2.29 -20.69
CA TYR A 255 24.71 -1.42 -21.85
C TYR A 255 26.20 -1.19 -22.20
N PRO A 256 26.60 -1.23 -23.49
CA PRO A 256 25.81 -1.67 -24.64
C PRO A 256 25.64 -3.20 -24.66
N ALA A 257 24.49 -3.67 -25.12
CA ALA A 257 24.06 -5.07 -25.00
C ALA A 257 25.04 -6.14 -25.55
N LYS A 258 25.85 -5.78 -26.55
CA LYS A 258 26.83 -6.68 -27.18
C LYS A 258 28.08 -6.90 -26.30
N ASP A 259 28.38 -5.96 -25.42
CA ASP A 259 29.50 -6.00 -24.46
C ASP A 259 28.99 -6.24 -23.03
N ALA A 260 27.78 -6.84 -22.91
CA ALA A 260 27.14 -7.09 -21.63
C ALA A 260 27.74 -8.33 -20.94
N GLU A 261 28.01 -8.19 -19.64
CA GLU A 261 28.77 -9.16 -18.84
C GLU A 261 28.31 -9.13 -17.37
N ILE A 262 28.49 -10.24 -16.64
CA ILE A 262 28.31 -10.26 -15.19
C ILE A 262 29.53 -9.60 -14.55
N LEU A 263 29.34 -8.41 -13.96
CA LEU A 263 30.39 -7.71 -13.22
C LEU A 263 30.63 -8.35 -11.85
N SER A 264 29.56 -8.77 -11.17
CA SER A 264 29.64 -9.41 -9.86
C SER A 264 28.44 -10.33 -9.59
N THR A 265 28.59 -11.24 -8.63
CA THR A 265 27.48 -12.07 -8.13
C THR A 265 27.66 -12.28 -6.63
N LEU A 266 26.72 -11.75 -5.85
CA LEU A 266 26.68 -11.88 -4.40
C LEU A 266 25.77 -13.06 -4.03
N ARG A 267 26.07 -13.74 -2.93
CA ARG A 267 25.20 -14.75 -2.31
C ARG A 267 24.68 -14.24 -0.97
N PHE A 268 23.42 -14.54 -0.67
CA PHE A 268 22.72 -14.08 0.52
C PHE A 268 21.92 -15.23 1.18
N ALA A 269 21.47 -15.03 2.42
CA ALA A 269 20.63 -15.98 3.15
C ALA A 269 19.13 -15.68 2.98
N GLY A 270 18.28 -16.69 3.19
CA GLY A 270 16.84 -16.60 2.93
C GLY A 270 16.45 -16.60 1.45
N SER A 271 15.15 -16.70 1.18
CA SER A 271 14.55 -16.68 -0.15
C SER A 271 14.12 -15.25 -0.52
N PRO A 272 14.53 -14.69 -1.66
CA PRO A 272 14.33 -13.28 -2.00
C PRO A 272 12.85 -12.95 -2.23
N GLN A 273 12.47 -11.72 -1.84
CA GLN A 273 11.10 -11.21 -1.90
C GLN A 273 11.00 -9.89 -2.68
N ALA A 274 12.00 -9.00 -2.55
CA ALA A 274 11.98 -7.68 -3.17
C ALA A 274 13.39 -7.11 -3.37
N LEU A 275 13.56 -6.37 -4.47
CA LEU A 275 14.76 -5.65 -4.88
C LEU A 275 14.37 -4.19 -5.17
N TYR A 276 15.20 -3.24 -4.73
CA TYR A 276 15.07 -1.80 -4.97
C TYR A 276 16.41 -1.17 -5.36
N ILE A 277 16.37 -0.03 -6.05
CA ILE A 277 17.53 0.85 -6.30
C ILE A 277 17.21 2.25 -5.76
N SER A 278 18.16 2.88 -5.06
CA SER A 278 18.08 4.31 -4.71
C SER A 278 19.47 4.95 -4.80
N GLY A 279 19.71 5.70 -5.88
CA GLY A 279 21.05 6.22 -6.20
C GLY A 279 22.09 5.09 -6.32
N ASN A 280 23.16 5.15 -5.52
CA ASN A 280 24.20 4.10 -5.45
C ASN A 280 23.93 3.00 -4.41
N ARG A 281 22.65 2.76 -4.08
CA ARG A 281 22.19 1.71 -3.17
C ARG A 281 21.33 0.70 -3.91
N VAL A 282 21.58 -0.57 -3.67
CA VAL A 282 20.65 -1.67 -3.98
C VAL A 282 20.18 -2.25 -2.66
N VAL A 283 18.87 -2.42 -2.50
CA VAL A 283 18.30 -3.07 -1.32
C VAL A 283 17.63 -4.37 -1.72
N LEU A 284 17.98 -5.44 -1.01
CA LEU A 284 17.43 -6.78 -1.19
C LEU A 284 16.72 -7.20 0.11
N ILE A 285 15.45 -7.59 -0.01
CA ILE A 285 14.67 -8.20 1.07
C ILE A 285 14.53 -9.69 0.79
N ALA A 286 14.76 -10.53 1.80
CA ALA A 286 14.59 -11.98 1.75
C ALA A 286 13.85 -12.50 3.00
N THR A 287 13.16 -13.63 2.86
CA THR A 287 12.54 -14.37 3.97
C THR A 287 13.39 -15.59 4.30
N ASP A 288 13.93 -15.65 5.51
CA ASP A 288 14.65 -16.82 6.02
C ASP A 288 13.77 -17.63 7.01
N TYR A 289 14.09 -18.91 7.17
CA TYR A 289 13.39 -19.86 8.03
C TYR A 289 14.34 -20.47 9.06
N TRP A 290 14.40 -19.86 10.24
CA TRP A 290 15.21 -20.39 11.33
C TRP A 290 14.50 -21.59 11.96
N THR A 291 15.02 -22.78 11.67
CA THR A 291 14.50 -24.05 12.18
C THR A 291 15.26 -24.49 13.43
N ARG A 292 14.54 -24.65 14.54
CA ARG A 292 15.07 -25.18 15.81
C ARG A 292 14.50 -26.57 16.07
N PRO A 293 15.33 -27.61 16.25
CA PRO A 293 14.86 -28.88 16.80
C PRO A 293 14.50 -28.69 18.28
N VAL A 294 13.28 -29.03 18.64
CA VAL A 294 12.73 -28.98 20.00
C VAL A 294 12.39 -30.39 20.44
N THR A 295 12.94 -30.82 21.57
CA THR A 295 12.63 -32.12 22.17
C THR A 295 11.87 -31.91 23.47
N GLU A 296 10.56 -32.13 23.44
CA GLU A 296 9.72 -32.08 24.63
C GLU A 296 9.79 -33.44 25.34
N CYS A 297 10.30 -33.47 26.58
CA CYS A 297 10.40 -34.69 27.38
C CYS A 297 9.52 -34.62 28.64
N ARG A 298 8.74 -35.68 28.84
CA ARG A 298 7.92 -35.99 30.01
C ARG A 298 8.37 -37.34 30.60
N PRO A 299 8.05 -37.68 31.86
CA PRO A 299 8.42 -38.98 32.42
C PRO A 299 7.92 -40.16 31.56
N GLY A 300 8.85 -40.92 30.97
CA GLY A 300 8.56 -42.06 30.09
C GLY A 300 8.26 -41.73 28.61
N PHE A 301 8.31 -40.46 28.19
CA PHE A 301 8.00 -40.08 26.81
C PHE A 301 8.76 -38.82 26.37
N CYS A 302 9.48 -38.88 25.25
CA CYS A 302 10.07 -37.70 24.61
C CYS A 302 9.58 -37.60 23.16
N ASN A 303 9.20 -36.40 22.73
CA ASN A 303 8.75 -36.10 21.39
C ASN A 303 9.67 -35.04 20.75
N GLY A 304 10.20 -35.33 19.56
CA GLY A 304 11.02 -34.38 18.80
C GLY A 304 10.19 -33.74 17.68
N TYR A 305 10.09 -32.42 17.68
CA TYR A 305 9.53 -31.64 16.58
C TYR A 305 10.49 -30.51 16.19
N SER A 306 10.26 -29.84 15.07
CA SER A 306 10.96 -28.61 14.72
C SER A 306 9.99 -27.43 14.83
N SER A 307 10.39 -26.38 15.54
CA SER A 307 9.80 -25.06 15.34
C SER A 307 10.52 -24.39 14.17
N SER A 308 9.75 -23.72 13.31
CA SER A 308 10.28 -22.91 12.22
C SER A 308 9.78 -21.50 12.40
N THR A 309 10.70 -20.55 12.54
CA THR A 309 10.40 -19.13 12.74
C THR A 309 10.82 -18.35 11.50
N GLN A 310 9.88 -17.60 10.93
CA GLN A 310 10.17 -16.72 9.79
C GLN A 310 10.90 -15.47 10.26
N ARG A 311 11.89 -15.06 9.48
CA ARG A 311 12.56 -13.75 9.60
C ARG A 311 12.61 -13.05 8.27
N THR A 312 12.49 -11.73 8.31
CA THR A 312 12.70 -10.85 7.16
C THR A 312 14.09 -10.27 7.27
N LEU A 313 14.96 -10.61 6.31
CA LEU A 313 16.30 -10.08 6.18
C LEU A 313 16.28 -8.92 5.18
N VAL A 314 16.99 -7.83 5.48
CA VAL A 314 17.17 -6.69 4.57
C VAL A 314 18.65 -6.38 4.44
N TYR A 315 19.18 -6.58 3.23
CA TYR A 315 20.56 -6.26 2.88
C TYR A 315 20.61 -4.96 2.09
N VAL A 316 21.49 -4.04 2.45
CA VAL A 316 21.78 -2.84 1.67
C VAL A 316 23.19 -2.92 1.11
N PHE A 317 23.33 -2.85 -0.21
CA PHE A 317 24.60 -2.88 -0.93
C PHE A 317 24.93 -1.50 -1.52
N SER A 318 26.15 -1.04 -1.30
CA SER A 318 26.74 0.11 -1.98
C SER A 318 27.31 -0.34 -3.32
N VAL A 319 26.70 0.10 -4.42
CA VAL A 319 27.06 -0.27 -5.80
C VAL A 319 27.82 0.85 -6.54
N LYS A 320 28.55 1.68 -5.79
CA LYS A 320 29.47 2.70 -6.35
C LYS A 320 30.55 2.11 -7.27
N ASP A 321 30.90 0.85 -7.02
CA ASP A 321 31.62 -0.01 -7.95
C ASP A 321 30.72 -1.25 -8.15
N PRO A 322 30.03 -1.40 -9.29
CA PRO A 322 29.16 -2.55 -9.57
C PRO A 322 29.92 -3.88 -9.73
N ALA A 323 31.25 -3.87 -9.93
CA ALA A 323 32.09 -5.06 -9.96
C ALA A 323 32.60 -5.45 -8.55
N ASN A 324 32.73 -4.49 -7.63
CA ASN A 324 33.09 -4.72 -6.23
C ASN A 324 32.01 -4.17 -5.26
N PRO A 325 30.77 -4.66 -5.32
CA PRO A 325 29.68 -4.19 -4.46
C PRO A 325 29.93 -4.55 -3.00
N VAL A 326 29.68 -3.60 -2.10
CA VAL A 326 29.94 -3.75 -0.66
C VAL A 326 28.62 -3.78 0.10
N GLN A 327 28.39 -4.80 0.92
CA GLN A 327 27.30 -4.78 1.90
C GLN A 327 27.59 -3.71 2.95
N VAL A 328 26.70 -2.72 3.08
CA VAL A 328 26.84 -1.57 3.97
C VAL A 328 25.80 -1.53 5.09
N ARG A 329 24.78 -2.40 5.05
CA ARG A 329 23.83 -2.60 6.14
C ARG A 329 23.20 -3.99 6.08
N GLU A 330 22.93 -4.58 7.23
CA GLU A 330 22.12 -5.79 7.39
C GLU A 330 21.10 -5.62 8.51
N LEU A 331 19.83 -5.92 8.20
CA LEU A 331 18.75 -6.04 9.19
C LEU A 331 18.25 -7.48 9.25
N ALA A 332 17.95 -7.98 10.45
CA ALA A 332 17.14 -9.17 10.65
C ALA A 332 15.95 -8.84 11.55
N ILE A 333 14.75 -8.93 10.98
CA ILE A 333 13.47 -8.57 11.60
C ILE A 333 12.67 -9.85 11.85
N ASP A 334 12.12 -10.04 13.04
CA ASP A 334 11.24 -11.17 13.31
C ASP A 334 9.90 -11.04 12.54
N GLY A 335 9.41 -12.18 12.04
CA GLY A 335 8.18 -12.26 11.27
C GLY A 335 8.40 -12.45 9.76
N GLY A 336 7.38 -12.99 9.11
CA GLY A 336 7.35 -13.17 7.67
C GLY A 336 7.13 -11.84 6.94
N TYR A 337 7.87 -11.63 5.86
CA TYR A 337 7.69 -10.47 4.98
C TYR A 337 6.26 -10.44 4.41
N SER A 338 5.57 -9.33 4.61
CA SER A 338 4.20 -9.13 4.08
C SER A 338 4.19 -8.21 2.86
N SER A 339 4.88 -7.07 2.95
CA SER A 339 5.00 -6.10 1.84
C SER A 339 6.09 -5.07 2.12
N SER A 340 6.50 -4.33 1.10
CA SER A 340 7.32 -3.12 1.22
C SER A 340 7.02 -2.14 0.08
N ARG A 341 7.47 -0.89 0.24
CA ARG A 341 7.50 0.16 -0.79
C ARG A 341 8.67 1.10 -0.53
N MET A 342 9.13 1.80 -1.57
CA MET A 342 10.16 2.84 -1.44
C MET A 342 9.64 4.19 -1.96
N ILE A 343 9.83 5.25 -1.18
CA ILE A 343 9.48 6.63 -1.54
C ILE A 343 10.75 7.48 -1.35
N GLY A 344 11.37 7.92 -2.44
CA GLY A 344 12.68 8.57 -2.41
C GLY A 344 13.79 7.59 -1.95
N SER A 345 14.41 7.86 -0.80
CA SER A 345 15.31 6.90 -0.12
C SER A 345 14.67 6.15 1.05
N GLN A 346 13.41 6.48 1.41
CA GLN A 346 12.73 5.85 2.53
C GLN A 346 12.07 4.53 2.07
N LEU A 347 12.68 3.40 2.47
CA LEU A 347 12.05 2.10 2.40
C LEU A 347 11.08 1.95 3.58
N TYR A 348 9.81 1.65 3.31
CA TYR A 348 8.83 1.19 4.28
C TYR A 348 8.60 -0.31 4.10
N PHE A 349 8.52 -1.06 5.19
CA PHE A 349 8.28 -2.51 5.17
C PHE A 349 7.26 -2.94 6.23
N VAL A 350 6.58 -4.06 5.97
CA VAL A 350 5.62 -4.69 6.87
C VAL A 350 6.00 -6.16 7.06
N THR A 351 6.15 -6.60 8.31
CA THR A 351 6.30 -8.03 8.69
C THR A 351 5.15 -8.51 9.57
N GLY A 352 4.80 -9.78 9.46
CA GLY A 352 3.75 -10.43 10.25
C GLY A 352 4.31 -11.51 11.17
N THR A 353 3.96 -11.46 12.46
CA THR A 353 4.37 -12.46 13.47
C THR A 353 3.15 -12.94 14.26
N SER A 354 2.79 -14.21 14.11
CA SER A 354 1.66 -14.83 14.81
C SER A 354 1.87 -14.88 16.33
N ILE A 355 0.80 -14.68 17.10
CA ILE A 355 0.80 -14.93 18.56
C ILE A 355 0.85 -16.46 18.82
N PRO A 356 1.69 -16.95 19.76
CA PRO A 356 1.71 -18.36 20.13
C PRO A 356 0.47 -18.76 20.94
N TYR A 357 0.04 -20.01 20.81
CA TYR A 357 -1.14 -20.56 21.51
C TYR A 357 -1.05 -20.46 23.04
N GLN A 358 0.17 -20.55 23.59
CA GLN A 358 0.44 -20.30 25.01
C GLN A 358 1.08 -18.91 25.15
N LEU A 359 0.38 -17.98 25.78
CA LEU A 359 0.87 -16.59 25.95
C LEU A 359 2.09 -16.47 26.88
N ASP A 360 2.42 -17.53 27.61
CA ASP A 360 3.64 -17.56 28.41
C ASP A 360 4.89 -17.76 27.50
N ASP A 361 4.71 -18.39 26.32
CA ASP A 361 5.70 -18.48 25.24
C ASP A 361 5.76 -17.21 24.35
N LEU A 362 4.97 -16.18 24.64
CA LEU A 362 4.93 -14.94 23.85
C LEU A 362 6.29 -14.25 23.79
N GLU A 363 6.82 -14.02 22.60
CA GLU A 363 7.95 -13.11 22.37
C GLU A 363 7.44 -11.86 21.65
N LEU A 364 7.98 -10.69 22.01
CA LEU A 364 7.70 -9.45 21.29
C LEU A 364 8.61 -9.37 20.06
N PRO A 365 8.16 -8.87 18.89
CA PRO A 365 9.00 -8.80 17.70
C PRO A 365 10.30 -8.03 17.97
N THR A 366 11.42 -8.52 17.44
CA THR A 366 12.69 -7.79 17.48
C THR A 366 13.18 -7.39 16.09
N ILE A 367 13.97 -6.31 16.06
CA ILE A 367 14.74 -5.88 14.91
C ILE A 367 16.20 -5.83 15.35
N HIS A 368 17.00 -6.70 14.76
CA HIS A 368 18.45 -6.64 14.77
C HIS A 368 18.88 -5.72 13.61
N ASP A 369 19.56 -4.63 13.92
CA ASP A 369 20.08 -3.63 12.97
C ASP A 369 21.58 -3.48 13.24
N ASP A 370 22.44 -3.73 12.26
CA ASP A 370 23.89 -3.62 12.45
C ASP A 370 24.36 -2.18 12.79
N HIS A 371 23.52 -1.18 12.53
CA HIS A 371 23.71 0.23 12.94
C HIS A 371 22.93 0.63 14.20
N GLY A 372 21.94 -0.17 14.62
CA GLY A 372 21.01 0.15 15.71
C GLY A 372 21.10 -0.75 16.95
N GLY A 373 21.76 -1.90 16.85
CA GLY A 373 21.71 -2.96 17.85
C GLY A 373 20.43 -3.80 17.75
N ILE A 374 20.04 -4.44 18.85
CA ILE A 374 18.77 -5.18 18.95
C ILE A 374 17.73 -4.24 19.58
N THR A 375 16.60 -4.07 18.91
CA THR A 375 15.48 -3.24 19.37
C THR A 375 14.17 -4.05 19.37
N THR A 376 13.27 -3.72 20.30
CA THR A 376 11.89 -4.21 20.31
C THR A 376 10.99 -3.03 19.93
N PRO A 377 10.32 -3.04 18.77
CA PRO A 377 9.42 -1.95 18.40
C PRO A 377 8.29 -1.80 19.43
N PRO A 378 7.89 -0.57 19.81
CA PRO A 378 6.77 -0.36 20.72
C PRO A 378 5.50 -0.99 20.14
N VAL A 379 4.81 -1.79 20.97
CA VAL A 379 3.59 -2.49 20.61
C VAL A 379 2.38 -1.61 20.90
N TYR A 380 1.43 -1.58 19.99
CA TYR A 380 0.16 -0.86 20.12
C TYR A 380 -1.03 -1.81 20.04
N GLY A 381 -1.89 -1.76 21.06
CA GLY A 381 -3.18 -2.42 21.12
C GLY A 381 -4.31 -1.50 20.68
N PHE A 382 -5.37 -2.08 20.14
CA PHE A 382 -6.59 -1.41 19.70
C PHE A 382 -7.77 -2.00 20.48
N ASN A 383 -8.64 -1.18 21.06
CA ASN A 383 -9.78 -1.65 21.85
C ASN A 383 -10.88 -2.30 20.95
N THR A 384 -10.60 -3.52 20.50
CA THR A 384 -11.40 -4.38 19.61
C THR A 384 -11.26 -5.83 20.06
N THR A 385 -12.35 -6.58 20.04
CA THR A 385 -12.34 -8.03 20.30
C THR A 385 -11.86 -8.78 19.06
N ASP A 386 -10.82 -9.60 19.19
CA ASP A 386 -10.29 -10.45 18.12
C ASP A 386 -9.90 -11.84 18.67
N ASN A 387 -9.98 -12.86 17.82
CA ASN A 387 -9.58 -14.24 18.10
C ASN A 387 -8.34 -14.66 17.30
N ALA A 388 -7.84 -13.82 16.39
CA ALA A 388 -6.75 -14.11 15.46
C ALA A 388 -5.59 -13.09 15.56
N PHE A 389 -5.32 -12.58 16.77
CA PHE A 389 -4.25 -11.63 17.03
C PHE A 389 -2.90 -12.10 16.45
N ALA A 390 -2.24 -11.17 15.76
CA ALA A 390 -0.85 -11.25 15.33
C ALA A 390 -0.25 -9.84 15.34
N PHE A 391 1.07 -9.76 15.44
CA PHE A 391 1.80 -8.52 15.27
C PHE A 391 1.95 -8.22 13.77
N SER A 392 1.43 -7.08 13.32
CA SER A 392 1.88 -6.44 12.08
C SER A 392 2.88 -5.35 12.45
N THR A 393 4.16 -5.54 12.12
CA THR A 393 5.23 -4.58 12.41
C THR A 393 5.54 -3.75 11.18
N ILE A 394 5.36 -2.44 11.28
CA ILE A 394 5.71 -1.48 10.22
C ILE A 394 7.04 -0.85 10.59
N GLY A 395 8.02 -0.93 9.70
CA GLY A 395 9.33 -0.31 9.84
C GLY A 395 9.68 0.61 8.68
N SER A 396 10.61 1.53 8.92
CA SER A 396 11.16 2.45 7.93
C SER A 396 12.68 2.55 8.02
N LEU A 397 13.32 2.69 6.87
CA LEU A 397 14.77 2.75 6.69
C LEU A 397 15.11 3.80 5.63
N ASP A 398 15.94 4.80 5.97
CA ASP A 398 16.67 5.56 4.96
C ASP A 398 17.82 4.69 4.43
N VAL A 399 17.74 4.29 3.16
CA VAL A 399 18.74 3.40 2.55
C VAL A 399 20.05 4.13 2.22
N GLY A 400 20.03 5.47 2.19
CA GLY A 400 21.22 6.30 2.11
C GLY A 400 21.91 6.52 3.46
N GLY A 401 21.16 6.38 4.56
CA GLY A 401 21.53 6.85 5.89
C GLY A 401 21.91 5.77 6.91
N ASN A 402 22.52 6.23 7.99
CA ASN A 402 23.03 5.41 9.10
C ASN A 402 22.15 5.50 10.36
N THR A 403 20.99 6.17 10.29
CA THR A 403 20.04 6.22 11.42
C THR A 403 19.46 4.83 11.69
N PRO A 404 19.33 4.40 12.97
CA PRO A 404 18.66 3.14 13.31
C PRO A 404 17.25 3.04 12.72
N VAL A 405 16.81 1.83 12.42
CA VAL A 405 15.45 1.56 11.92
C VAL A 405 14.40 2.10 12.89
N MET A 406 13.49 2.94 12.39
CA MET A 406 12.29 3.32 13.13
C MET A 406 11.19 2.31 12.82
N ALA A 407 10.58 1.71 13.85
CA ALA A 407 9.49 0.75 13.69
C ALA A 407 8.46 0.84 14.81
N LYS A 408 7.26 0.34 14.52
CA LYS A 408 6.13 0.19 15.46
C LYS A 408 5.42 -1.12 15.18
N SER A 409 4.96 -1.81 16.21
CA SER A 409 4.24 -3.08 16.06
C SER A 409 2.78 -2.93 16.50
N PHE A 410 1.86 -3.54 15.76
CA PHE A 410 0.42 -3.33 15.89
C PHE A 410 -0.30 -4.67 16.04
N LEU A 411 -1.10 -4.81 17.10
CA LEU A 411 -1.96 -5.99 17.33
C LEU A 411 -3.24 -5.87 16.53
N VAL A 412 -3.10 -6.01 15.20
CA VAL A 412 -4.20 -5.87 14.22
C VAL A 412 -4.46 -7.16 13.44
N GLY A 413 -3.81 -8.27 13.82
CA GLY A 413 -3.81 -9.49 13.03
C GLY A 413 -2.73 -9.48 11.93
N THR A 414 -2.67 -10.56 11.16
CA THR A 414 -1.69 -10.70 10.07
C THR A 414 -2.15 -9.88 8.86
N ALA A 415 -1.29 -8.95 8.40
CA ALA A 415 -1.57 -8.10 7.25
C ALA A 415 -2.02 -8.91 6.02
N GLY A 416 -3.29 -8.76 5.61
CA GLY A 416 -3.89 -9.53 4.51
C GLY A 416 -3.71 -8.87 3.14
N THR A 417 -3.74 -7.54 3.07
CA THR A 417 -3.39 -6.76 1.88
C THR A 417 -2.81 -5.42 2.32
N VAL A 418 -1.70 -5.02 1.72
CA VAL A 418 -1.04 -3.74 1.97
C VAL A 418 -1.13 -2.86 0.73
N TYR A 419 -1.61 -1.63 0.90
CA TYR A 419 -1.63 -0.58 -0.12
C TYR A 419 -0.91 0.66 0.43
N VAL A 420 -0.32 1.48 -0.45
CA VAL A 420 0.48 2.64 -0.06
C VAL A 420 0.29 3.77 -1.08
N SER A 421 -0.08 4.95 -0.59
CA SER A 421 -0.01 6.22 -1.30
C SER A 421 1.28 6.98 -0.92
N PRO A 422 1.60 8.11 -1.55
CA PRO A 422 2.76 8.92 -1.13
C PRO A 422 2.70 9.44 0.32
N THR A 423 1.55 9.35 1.00
CA THR A 423 1.34 9.90 2.35
C THR A 423 0.77 8.91 3.37
N HIS A 424 0.21 7.77 2.94
CA HIS A 424 -0.40 6.78 3.83
C HIS A 424 -0.06 5.34 3.42
N LEU A 425 0.20 4.50 4.41
CA LEU A 425 0.22 3.04 4.30
C LEU A 425 -1.08 2.50 4.90
N TYR A 426 -1.71 1.56 4.20
CA TYR A 426 -2.94 0.89 4.62
C TYR A 426 -2.71 -0.60 4.79
N ILE A 427 -3.15 -1.15 5.93
CA ILE A 427 -3.20 -2.60 6.17
C ILE A 427 -4.67 -3.01 6.24
N ALA A 428 -5.11 -3.81 5.26
CA ALA A 428 -6.42 -4.45 5.24
C ALA A 428 -6.30 -5.89 5.77
N VAL A 429 -7.09 -6.22 6.79
CA VAL A 429 -7.08 -7.51 7.50
C VAL A 429 -8.48 -8.13 7.41
N PRO A 430 -8.65 -9.25 6.67
CA PRO A 430 -9.94 -9.93 6.57
C PRO A 430 -10.31 -10.59 7.91
N ASP A 431 -11.55 -10.46 8.33
CA ASP A 431 -12.09 -11.14 9.51
C ASP A 431 -12.22 -12.65 9.22
N GLN A 432 -11.42 -13.46 9.92
CA GLN A 432 -11.34 -14.91 9.75
C GLN A 432 -12.26 -15.68 10.72
N THR A 433 -13.18 -15.01 11.42
CA THR A 433 -14.05 -15.68 12.40
C THR A 433 -15.07 -16.60 11.72
N LEU A 434 -14.84 -17.91 11.84
CA LEU A 434 -15.57 -19.03 11.21
C LEU A 434 -17.09 -19.11 11.45
N TYR A 435 -17.67 -18.15 12.16
CA TYR A 435 -19.08 -18.11 12.56
C TYR A 435 -19.87 -16.91 12.01
N ARG A 436 -19.23 -15.96 11.31
CA ARG A 436 -19.97 -14.89 10.62
C ARG A 436 -20.62 -15.41 9.34
N LEU A 437 -21.89 -15.07 9.14
CA LEU A 437 -22.65 -15.34 7.90
C LEU A 437 -22.28 -14.42 6.73
N SER A 438 -21.52 -13.36 7.01
CA SER A 438 -20.94 -12.43 6.04
C SER A 438 -19.51 -12.10 6.47
N PRO A 439 -18.48 -12.30 5.63
CA PRO A 439 -17.12 -11.84 5.93
C PRO A 439 -17.03 -10.31 5.89
N SER A 440 -16.04 -9.74 6.56
CA SER A 440 -15.68 -8.33 6.46
C SER A 440 -14.16 -8.15 6.48
N THR A 441 -13.69 -6.94 6.21
CA THR A 441 -12.28 -6.57 6.26
C THR A 441 -12.11 -5.28 7.07
N THR A 442 -11.31 -5.32 8.11
CA THR A 442 -10.90 -4.13 8.88
C THR A 442 -9.71 -3.49 8.17
N ILE A 443 -9.72 -2.16 8.04
CA ILE A 443 -8.66 -1.39 7.38
C ILE A 443 -8.06 -0.44 8.41
N HIS A 444 -6.74 -0.51 8.57
CA HIS A 444 -5.95 0.39 9.40
C HIS A 444 -5.12 1.31 8.50
N SER A 445 -5.24 2.62 8.70
CA SER A 445 -4.44 3.63 7.99
C SER A 445 -3.32 4.17 8.88
N PHE A 446 -2.15 4.34 8.29
CA PHE A 446 -0.95 4.87 8.93
C PHE A 446 -0.37 6.00 8.06
N ALA A 447 -0.39 7.22 8.55
CA ALA A 447 0.30 8.33 7.91
C ALA A 447 1.82 8.09 7.93
N ILE A 448 2.46 8.29 6.78
CA ILE A 448 3.90 8.13 6.56
C ILE A 448 4.50 9.44 6.06
N ASP A 449 5.53 9.93 6.75
CA ASP A 449 6.20 11.20 6.46
C ASP A 449 7.70 11.04 6.72
N ASN A 450 8.51 10.99 5.65
CA ASN A 450 9.96 10.84 5.72
C ASN A 450 10.47 9.74 6.70
N GLY A 451 9.77 8.59 6.78
CA GLY A 451 10.05 7.48 7.71
C GLY A 451 9.27 7.54 9.03
N LYS A 452 8.72 8.68 9.43
CA LYS A 452 7.82 8.79 10.59
C LYS A 452 6.52 8.04 10.28
N ILE A 453 6.26 6.96 11.01
CA ILE A 453 5.02 6.17 10.93
C ILE A 453 4.09 6.57 12.08
N SER A 454 2.85 6.97 11.76
CA SER A 454 1.82 7.36 12.74
C SER A 454 0.48 6.71 12.40
N TYR A 455 -0.17 6.02 13.34
CA TYR A 455 -1.54 5.54 13.10
C TYR A 455 -2.49 6.73 12.90
N ALA A 456 -3.34 6.65 11.87
CA ALA A 456 -4.24 7.72 11.46
C ALA A 456 -5.72 7.36 11.72
N ALA A 457 -6.16 6.18 11.27
CA ALA A 457 -7.58 5.83 11.23
C ALA A 457 -7.85 4.32 11.17
N GLY A 458 -9.07 3.92 11.52
CA GLY A 458 -9.53 2.53 11.50
C GLY A 458 -11.00 2.41 11.09
N GLY A 459 -11.27 1.63 10.06
CA GLY A 459 -12.62 1.38 9.55
C GLY A 459 -12.84 -0.09 9.19
N ASN A 460 -14.06 -0.45 8.80
CA ASN A 460 -14.40 -1.80 8.36
C ASN A 460 -15.32 -1.75 7.13
N VAL A 461 -15.11 -2.69 6.19
CA VAL A 461 -15.91 -2.87 4.99
C VAL A 461 -16.41 -4.30 4.90
N ASP A 462 -17.63 -4.52 4.41
CA ASP A 462 -18.14 -5.87 4.15
C ASP A 462 -17.31 -6.56 3.05
N GLY A 463 -17.15 -7.88 3.15
CA GLY A 463 -16.47 -8.72 2.16
C GLY A 463 -14.95 -8.79 2.30
N THR A 464 -14.34 -9.44 1.30
CA THR A 464 -12.88 -9.60 1.17
C THR A 464 -12.38 -8.92 -0.10
N LEU A 465 -11.19 -8.30 -0.04
CA LEU A 465 -10.50 -7.76 -1.21
C LEU A 465 -9.93 -8.88 -2.09
N LEU A 466 -9.64 -8.59 -3.36
CA LEU A 466 -8.91 -9.51 -4.23
C LEU A 466 -7.38 -9.43 -4.00
N ASN A 467 -6.84 -8.21 -4.02
CA ASN A 467 -5.41 -7.89 -3.88
C ASN A 467 -5.22 -6.36 -3.72
N GLN A 468 -3.98 -5.87 -3.78
CA GLN A 468 -3.65 -4.44 -3.66
C GLN A 468 -4.40 -3.52 -4.64
N TYR A 469 -4.74 -3.98 -5.86
CA TYR A 469 -5.49 -3.20 -6.86
C TYR A 469 -6.98 -3.06 -6.54
N SER A 470 -7.45 -3.71 -5.47
CA SER A 470 -8.76 -3.48 -4.86
C SER A 470 -8.80 -2.27 -3.92
N LEU A 471 -7.67 -1.55 -3.76
CA LEU A 471 -7.52 -0.32 -2.98
C LEU A 471 -6.95 0.81 -3.84
N ASP A 472 -7.38 2.04 -3.55
CA ASP A 472 -6.86 3.28 -4.16
C ASP A 472 -7.18 4.50 -3.28
N GLU A 473 -6.28 5.47 -3.18
CA GLU A 473 -6.48 6.77 -2.51
C GLU A 473 -6.68 7.87 -3.55
N TYR A 474 -7.83 8.55 -3.53
CA TYR A 474 -8.16 9.63 -4.47
C TYR A 474 -9.00 10.72 -3.80
N ASP A 475 -8.64 11.99 -4.01
CA ASP A 475 -9.25 13.17 -3.35
C ASP A 475 -9.28 13.07 -1.81
N GLY A 476 -8.28 12.41 -1.21
CA GLY A 476 -8.22 12.15 0.24
C GLY A 476 -9.21 11.11 0.76
N ASN A 477 -9.85 10.35 -0.15
CA ASN A 477 -10.78 9.27 0.17
C ASN A 477 -10.16 7.92 -0.21
N LEU A 478 -10.33 6.90 0.64
CA LEU A 478 -9.96 5.53 0.31
C LEU A 478 -11.11 4.85 -0.46
N ARG A 479 -10.78 4.25 -1.60
CA ARG A 479 -11.72 3.57 -2.50
C ARG A 479 -11.44 2.08 -2.46
N VAL A 480 -12.46 1.27 -2.20
CA VAL A 480 -12.30 -0.15 -1.86
C VAL A 480 -13.29 -1.00 -2.64
N ALA A 481 -12.80 -2.06 -3.29
CA ALA A 481 -13.60 -3.09 -3.95
C ALA A 481 -13.52 -4.41 -3.18
N THR A 482 -14.66 -5.00 -2.81
CA THR A 482 -14.72 -6.29 -2.11
C THR A 482 -15.68 -7.27 -2.79
N THR A 483 -15.39 -8.56 -2.66
CA THR A 483 -16.37 -9.63 -2.89
C THR A 483 -17.07 -9.93 -1.56
N ILE A 484 -18.39 -9.76 -1.53
CA ILE A 484 -19.25 -10.32 -0.50
C ILE A 484 -19.49 -11.78 -0.84
N THR A 485 -19.41 -12.67 0.14
CA THR A 485 -19.85 -14.07 0.01
C THR A 485 -20.87 -14.33 1.10
N ALA A 486 -22.16 -14.40 0.73
CA ALA A 486 -23.24 -14.78 1.64
C ALA A 486 -23.64 -16.24 1.38
N GLY A 487 -23.88 -16.99 2.44
CA GLY A 487 -24.39 -18.37 2.33
C GLY A 487 -23.95 -19.30 3.45
N SER A 488 -24.62 -20.44 3.54
CA SER A 488 -24.20 -21.55 4.39
C SER A 488 -23.25 -22.47 3.63
N TRP A 489 -22.38 -23.15 4.37
CA TRP A 489 -21.35 -24.14 3.94
C TRP A 489 -21.87 -25.34 3.12
N ARG A 490 -23.13 -25.34 2.71
CA ARG A 490 -23.77 -26.33 1.82
C ARG A 490 -24.24 -25.75 0.48
N TRP A 491 -24.48 -24.45 0.40
CA TRP A 491 -25.02 -23.76 -0.78
C TRP A 491 -24.42 -22.35 -0.87
N ASN A 492 -23.29 -22.21 -1.55
CA ASN A 492 -22.64 -20.93 -1.78
C ASN A 492 -23.13 -20.33 -3.11
N THR A 493 -24.29 -19.68 -3.09
CA THR A 493 -24.96 -19.12 -4.27
C THR A 493 -24.95 -17.60 -4.34
N ASP A 494 -24.79 -16.92 -3.20
CA ASP A 494 -25.18 -15.52 -3.02
C ASP A 494 -23.95 -14.60 -2.85
N SER A 495 -22.91 -14.81 -3.67
CA SER A 495 -21.78 -13.88 -3.76
C SER A 495 -22.15 -12.66 -4.62
N TYR A 496 -21.53 -11.52 -4.36
CA TYR A 496 -21.62 -10.32 -5.21
C TYR A 496 -20.48 -9.36 -4.90
N SER A 497 -20.18 -8.42 -5.79
CA SER A 497 -19.16 -7.39 -5.56
C SER A 497 -19.78 -6.11 -4.96
N LYS A 498 -19.06 -5.48 -4.03
CA LYS A 498 -19.42 -4.21 -3.38
C LYS A 498 -18.26 -3.22 -3.54
N ILE A 499 -18.58 -1.98 -3.92
CA ILE A 499 -17.65 -0.86 -3.82
C ILE A 499 -18.02 -0.02 -2.60
N SER A 500 -17.01 0.42 -1.85
CA SER A 500 -17.15 1.37 -0.75
C SER A 500 -16.14 2.50 -0.91
N VAL A 501 -16.57 3.74 -0.67
CA VAL A 501 -15.69 4.91 -0.58
C VAL A 501 -15.73 5.42 0.85
N LEU A 502 -14.57 5.65 1.44
CA LEU A 502 -14.38 6.04 2.84
C LEU A 502 -13.59 7.34 2.91
N ASP A 503 -13.85 8.17 3.92
CA ASP A 503 -13.09 9.39 4.15
C ASP A 503 -11.73 9.12 4.83
N LYS A 504 -10.99 10.18 5.13
CA LYS A 504 -9.69 10.10 5.83
C LYS A 504 -9.73 9.47 7.24
N ASN A 505 -10.91 9.40 7.87
CA ASN A 505 -11.13 8.74 9.15
C ASN A 505 -11.52 7.26 8.99
N LEU A 506 -11.63 6.80 7.73
CA LEU A 506 -12.19 5.51 7.32
C LEU A 506 -13.66 5.34 7.71
N ASP A 507 -14.42 6.44 7.78
CA ASP A 507 -15.88 6.41 7.81
C ASP A 507 -16.45 6.32 6.37
N ILE A 508 -17.44 5.47 6.16
CA ILE A 508 -18.03 5.23 4.83
C ILE A 508 -18.82 6.45 4.35
N LEU A 509 -18.40 7.03 3.22
CA LEU A 509 -19.07 8.13 2.53
C LEU A 509 -20.19 7.63 1.60
N GLY A 510 -19.96 6.52 0.90
CA GLY A 510 -20.86 5.98 -0.11
C GLY A 510 -20.55 4.54 -0.48
N THR A 511 -21.54 3.80 -0.99
CA THR A 511 -21.39 2.40 -1.38
C THR A 511 -22.25 2.03 -2.58
N LEU A 512 -21.72 1.14 -3.42
CA LEU A 512 -22.44 0.45 -4.50
C LEU A 512 -22.39 -1.07 -4.25
N PRO A 513 -23.43 -1.67 -3.65
CA PRO A 513 -23.55 -3.12 -3.45
C PRO A 513 -24.18 -3.81 -4.66
N GLY A 514 -24.16 -5.15 -4.67
CA GLY A 514 -24.95 -5.97 -5.60
C GLY A 514 -24.44 -6.06 -7.03
N ILE A 515 -23.17 -5.70 -7.29
CA ILE A 515 -22.56 -5.83 -8.62
C ILE A 515 -22.31 -7.32 -8.91
N ALA A 516 -22.70 -7.78 -10.10
CA ALA A 516 -22.59 -9.17 -10.54
C ALA A 516 -23.03 -10.23 -9.49
N PRO A 517 -24.34 -10.33 -9.19
CA PRO A 517 -24.86 -11.35 -8.29
C PRO A 517 -24.57 -12.77 -8.79
N GLY A 518 -24.03 -13.61 -7.90
CA GLY A 518 -23.54 -14.95 -8.18
C GLY A 518 -22.08 -15.01 -8.65
N GLU A 519 -21.35 -13.90 -8.69
CA GLU A 519 -19.96 -13.83 -9.17
C GLU A 519 -19.00 -13.28 -8.10
N ARG A 520 -17.70 -13.16 -8.45
CA ARG A 520 -16.65 -12.55 -7.62
C ARG A 520 -15.71 -11.69 -8.46
N ILE A 521 -15.01 -10.74 -7.82
CA ILE A 521 -13.98 -9.93 -8.46
C ILE A 521 -12.83 -10.81 -8.96
N TYR A 522 -12.43 -10.60 -10.22
CA TYR A 522 -11.30 -11.23 -10.89
C TYR A 522 -10.21 -10.23 -11.29
N ALA A 523 -10.59 -8.98 -11.59
CA ALA A 523 -9.68 -7.85 -11.62
C ALA A 523 -10.38 -6.55 -11.20
N ALA A 524 -9.60 -5.60 -10.68
CA ALA A 524 -10.02 -4.24 -10.33
C ALA A 524 -8.91 -3.27 -10.76
N ARG A 525 -9.28 -2.10 -11.29
CA ARG A 525 -8.33 -1.00 -11.54
C ARG A 525 -9.02 0.36 -11.41
N PHE A 526 -8.58 1.14 -10.44
CA PHE A 526 -8.96 2.55 -10.30
C PHE A 526 -8.15 3.41 -11.29
N MET A 527 -8.80 4.44 -11.84
CA MET A 527 -8.17 5.49 -12.64
C MET A 527 -9.04 6.76 -12.59
N GLY A 528 -8.48 7.87 -12.09
CA GLY A 528 -9.21 9.14 -12.01
C GLY A 528 -10.51 9.01 -11.21
N ASP A 529 -11.61 9.48 -11.75
CA ASP A 529 -12.96 9.40 -11.19
C ASP A 529 -13.66 8.03 -11.42
N ARG A 530 -12.94 7.02 -11.94
CA ARG A 530 -13.52 5.73 -12.36
C ARG A 530 -12.85 4.52 -11.68
N LEU A 531 -13.61 3.43 -11.60
CA LEU A 531 -13.13 2.08 -11.33
C LEU A 531 -13.58 1.16 -12.48
N TYR A 532 -12.64 0.36 -12.99
CA TYR A 532 -12.92 -0.73 -13.92
C TYR A 532 -12.88 -2.04 -13.14
N LEU A 533 -13.97 -2.81 -13.26
CA LEU A 533 -14.17 -4.06 -12.50
C LEU A 533 -14.51 -5.20 -13.44
N VAL A 534 -14.02 -6.39 -13.13
CA VAL A 534 -14.11 -7.61 -13.94
C VAL A 534 -14.48 -8.75 -13.00
N THR A 535 -15.52 -9.49 -13.31
CA THR A 535 -16.10 -10.54 -12.44
C THR A 535 -16.43 -11.78 -13.25
N PHE A 536 -16.27 -12.98 -12.67
CA PHE A 536 -16.42 -14.21 -13.47
C PHE A 536 -17.22 -15.31 -12.79
N ARG A 537 -18.12 -15.91 -13.59
CA ARG A 537 -18.69 -17.25 -13.38
C ARG A 537 -18.60 -18.12 -14.63
N GLU A 538 -18.95 -17.59 -15.80
CA GLU A 538 -18.89 -18.29 -17.12
C GLU A 538 -18.59 -17.35 -18.31
N THR A 539 -19.10 -16.11 -18.25
CA THR A 539 -18.77 -14.97 -19.11
C THR A 539 -18.53 -13.76 -18.23
N ASP A 540 -17.57 -12.89 -18.55
CA ASP A 540 -17.16 -11.78 -17.67
C ASP A 540 -17.80 -10.44 -18.11
N PRO A 541 -18.61 -9.79 -17.26
CA PRO A 541 -18.95 -8.38 -17.40
C PRO A 541 -17.79 -7.46 -16.96
N PHE A 542 -17.15 -6.82 -17.93
CA PHE A 542 -16.32 -5.65 -17.70
C PHE A 542 -17.22 -4.45 -17.37
N PHE A 543 -17.21 -3.99 -16.12
CA PHE A 543 -17.95 -2.84 -15.64
C PHE A 543 -17.11 -1.56 -15.67
N VAL A 544 -17.74 -0.45 -16.04
CA VAL A 544 -17.25 0.91 -15.79
C VAL A 544 -18.06 1.51 -14.65
N ILE A 545 -17.41 1.84 -13.54
CA ILE A 545 -18.03 2.35 -12.31
C ILE A 545 -17.57 3.80 -12.08
N GLY A 546 -18.53 4.72 -11.97
CA GLY A 546 -18.30 6.13 -11.68
C GLY A 546 -18.20 6.38 -10.17
N LEU A 547 -17.15 7.11 -9.79
CA LEU A 547 -16.79 7.45 -8.41
C LEU A 547 -16.58 8.97 -8.22
N ALA A 548 -17.02 9.80 -9.19
CA ALA A 548 -16.90 11.26 -9.17
C ALA A 548 -17.68 11.92 -8.02
N ASP A 549 -18.82 11.36 -7.62
CA ASP A 549 -19.44 11.65 -6.33
C ASP A 549 -19.10 10.49 -5.36
N PRO A 550 -18.23 10.71 -4.35
CA PRO A 550 -17.82 9.67 -3.42
C PRO A 550 -18.97 9.16 -2.53
N LYS A 551 -20.15 9.81 -2.54
CA LYS A 551 -21.35 9.40 -1.77
C LYS A 551 -22.32 8.58 -2.62
N HIS A 552 -22.27 8.72 -3.93
CA HIS A 552 -23.13 8.01 -4.88
C HIS A 552 -22.34 7.26 -5.97
N PRO A 553 -21.42 6.33 -5.62
CA PRO A 553 -20.86 5.36 -6.56
C PRO A 553 -21.93 4.68 -7.43
N VAL A 554 -21.71 4.60 -8.75
CA VAL A 554 -22.73 4.16 -9.72
C VAL A 554 -22.12 3.36 -10.87
N ILE A 555 -22.85 2.35 -11.39
CA ILE A 555 -22.45 1.68 -12.64
C ILE A 555 -22.77 2.62 -13.81
N LEU A 556 -21.76 2.96 -14.62
CA LEU A 556 -21.91 3.79 -15.82
C LEU A 556 -22.22 2.94 -17.04
N GLY A 557 -21.55 1.79 -17.18
CA GLY A 557 -21.72 0.86 -18.30
C GLY A 557 -21.16 -0.54 -18.01
N GLU A 558 -21.51 -1.50 -18.87
CA GLU A 558 -21.19 -2.92 -18.73
C GLU A 558 -20.96 -3.55 -20.12
N LEU A 559 -19.92 -4.36 -20.26
CA LEU A 559 -19.60 -5.10 -21.48
C LEU A 559 -19.33 -6.57 -21.15
N LYS A 560 -20.24 -7.47 -21.57
CA LYS A 560 -20.07 -8.93 -21.40
C LYS A 560 -19.23 -9.54 -22.49
N LEU A 561 -18.22 -10.33 -22.12
CA LEU A 561 -17.34 -11.04 -23.06
C LEU A 561 -17.12 -12.52 -22.67
N PRO A 562 -16.73 -13.37 -23.64
CA PRO A 562 -16.14 -14.67 -23.34
C PRO A 562 -14.70 -14.51 -22.81
N GLY A 563 -14.37 -15.30 -21.79
CA GLY A 563 -13.14 -15.13 -21.00
C GLY A 563 -13.25 -14.07 -19.92
N PHE A 564 -12.17 -13.93 -19.15
CA PHE A 564 -12.03 -12.97 -18.03
C PHE A 564 -10.65 -12.29 -18.08
N SER A 565 -10.51 -11.18 -17.35
CA SER A 565 -9.19 -10.54 -17.11
C SER A 565 -8.70 -10.84 -15.69
N ASN A 566 -7.41 -11.16 -15.54
CA ASN A 566 -6.73 -11.24 -14.25
C ASN A 566 -6.07 -9.90 -13.87
N TYR A 567 -5.68 -9.11 -14.87
CA TYR A 567 -5.04 -7.83 -14.70
C TYR A 567 -5.62 -6.80 -15.69
N LEU A 568 -5.75 -5.55 -15.23
CA LEU A 568 -6.23 -4.40 -15.99
C LEU A 568 -5.17 -3.29 -15.92
N HIS A 569 -4.66 -2.88 -17.07
CA HIS A 569 -3.64 -1.83 -17.21
C HIS A 569 -4.20 -0.64 -17.98
N PRO A 570 -4.21 0.59 -17.42
CA PRO A 570 -4.65 1.77 -18.15
C PRO A 570 -3.69 2.14 -19.29
N TYR A 571 -4.23 2.39 -20.49
CA TYR A 571 -3.47 2.95 -21.62
C TYR A 571 -3.61 4.48 -21.69
N ASP A 572 -4.80 5.00 -21.40
CA ASP A 572 -5.10 6.39 -21.02
C ASP A 572 -6.50 6.47 -20.39
N ALA A 573 -7.01 7.68 -20.16
CA ALA A 573 -8.31 7.97 -19.56
C ALA A 573 -9.48 7.20 -20.22
N ASP A 574 -9.37 6.90 -21.51
CA ASP A 574 -10.44 6.33 -22.33
C ASP A 574 -10.11 4.93 -22.87
N HIS A 575 -8.97 4.33 -22.49
CA HIS A 575 -8.57 2.99 -22.95
C HIS A 575 -7.94 2.13 -21.85
N ILE A 576 -8.39 0.88 -21.73
CA ILE A 576 -7.88 -0.11 -20.78
C ILE A 576 -7.39 -1.34 -21.55
N ILE A 577 -6.25 -1.92 -21.13
CA ILE A 577 -5.76 -3.21 -21.59
C ILE A 577 -6.10 -4.27 -20.54
N GLY A 578 -6.85 -5.30 -20.91
CA GLY A 578 -7.05 -6.50 -20.10
C GLY A 578 -6.08 -7.62 -20.48
N ILE A 579 -5.52 -8.28 -19.47
CA ILE A 579 -4.72 -9.51 -19.63
C ILE A 579 -5.36 -10.60 -18.78
N GLY A 580 -5.63 -11.76 -19.38
CA GLY A 580 -6.40 -12.83 -18.76
C GLY A 580 -6.47 -14.09 -19.62
N LYS A 581 -7.64 -14.71 -19.68
CA LYS A 581 -7.85 -15.99 -20.39
C LYS A 581 -9.23 -16.08 -21.04
N GLU A 582 -9.36 -16.86 -22.11
CA GLU A 582 -10.68 -17.18 -22.70
C GLU A 582 -11.53 -18.11 -21.83
N SER A 583 -10.88 -18.90 -20.96
CA SER A 583 -11.51 -19.72 -19.92
C SER A 583 -10.44 -20.17 -18.91
N GLN A 584 -10.84 -20.74 -17.77
CA GLN A 584 -9.91 -21.17 -16.69
C GLN A 584 -8.70 -21.97 -17.23
N SER A 585 -8.98 -22.98 -18.06
CA SER A 585 -7.96 -23.80 -18.72
C SER A 585 -7.60 -23.34 -20.14
N GLY A 586 -8.23 -22.30 -20.68
CA GLY A 586 -8.08 -21.86 -22.07
C GLY A 586 -6.73 -21.19 -22.41
N PRO A 587 -6.61 -20.61 -23.62
CA PRO A 587 -5.48 -19.76 -24.01
C PRO A 587 -5.38 -18.49 -23.15
N VAL A 588 -4.22 -17.85 -23.18
CA VAL A 588 -4.02 -16.49 -22.63
C VAL A 588 -4.70 -15.50 -23.57
N LYS A 589 -5.38 -14.49 -23.04
CA LYS A 589 -6.08 -13.46 -23.81
C LYS A 589 -5.53 -12.08 -23.46
N ILE A 590 -5.28 -11.25 -24.48
CA ILE A 590 -5.16 -9.80 -24.31
C ILE A 590 -6.34 -9.11 -24.98
N ALA A 591 -6.83 -8.04 -24.38
CA ALA A 591 -7.99 -7.27 -24.82
C ALA A 591 -7.69 -5.78 -24.70
N LEU A 592 -8.12 -4.99 -25.69
CA LEU A 592 -8.11 -3.54 -25.64
C LEU A 592 -9.56 -3.07 -25.55
N PHE A 593 -9.89 -2.32 -24.51
CA PHE A 593 -11.20 -1.72 -24.29
C PHE A 593 -11.14 -0.23 -24.65
N ASP A 594 -12.13 0.25 -25.38
CA ASP A 594 -12.42 1.68 -25.58
C ASP A 594 -13.61 2.03 -24.67
N VAL A 595 -13.40 3.01 -23.80
CA VAL A 595 -14.32 3.46 -22.75
C VAL A 595 -14.53 4.98 -22.82
N SER A 596 -14.29 5.57 -24.01
CA SER A 596 -14.56 6.99 -24.30
C SER A 596 -16.05 7.33 -24.15
N ASP A 597 -16.94 6.41 -24.53
CA ASP A 597 -18.32 6.36 -24.05
C ASP A 597 -18.41 5.35 -22.89
N VAL A 598 -18.32 5.86 -21.65
CA VAL A 598 -18.44 5.08 -20.41
C VAL A 598 -19.80 4.38 -20.25
N SER A 599 -20.83 4.77 -21.02
CA SER A 599 -22.15 4.13 -20.99
C SER A 599 -22.30 2.98 -21.98
N SER A 600 -21.42 2.92 -22.99
CA SER A 600 -21.37 1.87 -23.99
C SER A 600 -19.92 1.43 -24.26
N PRO A 601 -19.20 0.91 -23.24
CA PRO A 601 -17.82 0.43 -23.38
C PRO A 601 -17.73 -0.69 -24.43
N VAL A 602 -16.70 -0.67 -25.28
CA VAL A 602 -16.54 -1.64 -26.37
C VAL A 602 -15.20 -2.37 -26.34
N LEU A 603 -15.21 -3.63 -26.75
CA LEU A 603 -13.98 -4.35 -27.07
C LEU A 603 -13.45 -3.81 -28.39
N LYS A 604 -12.36 -3.04 -28.31
CA LYS A 604 -11.72 -2.41 -29.46
C LYS A 604 -10.92 -3.41 -30.30
N ASP A 605 -10.23 -4.33 -29.63
CA ASP A 605 -9.44 -5.41 -30.23
C ASP A 605 -9.13 -6.51 -29.19
N SER A 606 -8.78 -7.72 -29.63
CA SER A 606 -8.29 -8.78 -28.74
C SER A 606 -7.53 -9.89 -29.48
N GLU A 607 -6.46 -10.39 -28.85
CA GLU A 607 -5.66 -11.51 -29.33
C GLU A 607 -5.68 -12.67 -28.32
N SER A 608 -5.72 -13.91 -28.83
CA SER A 608 -5.77 -15.14 -28.03
C SER A 608 -4.56 -16.03 -28.35
N LEU A 609 -3.78 -16.37 -27.34
CA LEU A 609 -2.43 -16.91 -27.45
C LEU A 609 -2.34 -18.34 -26.91
N GLY A 610 -1.85 -19.24 -27.77
CA GLY A 610 -1.71 -20.67 -27.50
C GLY A 610 -3.04 -21.41 -27.51
N GLY A 611 -3.11 -22.52 -26.77
CA GLY A 611 -4.31 -23.31 -26.53
C GLY A 611 -4.47 -23.68 -25.06
N THR A 612 -5.12 -24.81 -24.79
CA THR A 612 -5.43 -25.28 -23.43
C THR A 612 -4.17 -25.44 -22.57
N TYR A 613 -4.23 -24.97 -21.33
CA TYR A 613 -3.13 -24.88 -20.36
C TYR A 613 -2.02 -23.87 -20.71
N SER A 614 -2.26 -22.92 -21.61
CA SER A 614 -1.38 -21.75 -21.75
C SER A 614 -1.51 -20.82 -20.54
N SER A 615 -0.42 -20.12 -20.22
CA SER A 615 -0.31 -19.20 -19.07
C SER A 615 0.63 -18.02 -19.36
N SER A 616 0.54 -16.99 -18.53
CA SER A 616 1.46 -15.86 -18.49
C SER A 616 1.73 -15.53 -17.01
N PRO A 617 2.96 -15.20 -16.60
CA PRO A 617 3.22 -14.73 -15.24
C PRO A 617 2.41 -13.48 -14.85
N VAL A 618 1.95 -12.69 -15.83
CA VAL A 618 1.09 -11.50 -15.62
C VAL A 618 -0.26 -11.85 -14.98
N LEU A 619 -0.72 -13.10 -15.09
CA LEU A 619 -1.98 -13.56 -14.50
C LEU A 619 -1.91 -13.67 -12.97
N ASP A 620 -0.71 -13.86 -12.42
CA ASP A 620 -0.44 -14.03 -10.99
C ASP A 620 0.35 -12.84 -10.41
N ASP A 621 1.25 -12.25 -11.20
CA ASP A 621 2.16 -11.16 -10.83
C ASP A 621 2.26 -10.10 -11.95
N PRO A 622 1.50 -9.00 -11.86
CA PRO A 622 1.51 -7.93 -12.86
C PRO A 622 2.85 -7.20 -13.06
N LYS A 623 3.87 -7.40 -12.20
CA LYS A 623 5.23 -6.87 -12.45
C LYS A 623 5.93 -7.56 -13.63
N ALA A 624 5.41 -8.71 -14.08
CA ALA A 624 5.83 -9.34 -15.32
C ALA A 624 5.34 -8.62 -16.60
N PHE A 625 4.41 -7.66 -16.48
CA PHE A 625 3.89 -6.89 -17.62
C PHE A 625 4.71 -5.61 -17.80
N LEU A 626 5.42 -5.53 -18.93
CA LEU A 626 6.10 -4.31 -19.36
C LEU A 626 5.24 -3.62 -20.41
N PHE A 627 4.87 -2.37 -20.14
CA PHE A 627 4.20 -1.48 -21.09
C PHE A 627 4.85 -0.11 -21.06
N ASP A 628 5.04 0.46 -22.25
CA ASP A 628 5.50 1.82 -22.44
C ASP A 628 4.72 2.44 -23.61
N LYS A 629 4.05 3.57 -23.34
CA LYS A 629 3.21 4.23 -24.34
C LYS A 629 4.01 4.97 -25.39
N GLU A 630 5.14 5.57 -25.00
CA GLU A 630 5.92 6.47 -25.85
C GLU A 630 6.80 5.68 -26.82
N LYS A 631 7.40 4.56 -26.36
CA LYS A 631 8.00 3.54 -27.25
C LYS A 631 6.98 2.69 -28.03
N ASN A 632 5.67 2.92 -27.81
CA ASN A 632 4.57 2.14 -28.38
C ASN A 632 4.83 0.63 -28.19
N LEU A 633 4.93 0.20 -26.93
CA LEU A 633 5.49 -1.08 -26.53
C LEU A 633 4.60 -1.77 -25.48
N LEU A 634 4.29 -3.04 -25.73
CA LEU A 634 3.74 -3.98 -24.76
C LEU A 634 4.54 -5.28 -24.89
N VAL A 635 5.07 -5.79 -23.79
CA VAL A 635 5.79 -7.06 -23.73
C VAL A 635 5.09 -8.00 -22.75
N LEU A 636 4.64 -9.14 -23.28
CA LEU A 636 3.90 -10.15 -22.55
C LEU A 636 4.72 -11.46 -22.47
N PRO A 637 5.31 -11.83 -21.33
CA PRO A 637 5.89 -13.15 -21.13
C PRO A 637 4.80 -14.22 -21.12
N VAL A 638 5.00 -15.32 -21.83
CA VAL A 638 4.02 -16.41 -21.96
C VAL A 638 4.67 -17.79 -21.96
N HIS A 639 3.88 -18.79 -21.54
CA HIS A 639 4.08 -20.21 -21.79
C HIS A 639 2.85 -20.71 -22.55
N LEU A 640 3.02 -21.05 -23.82
CA LEU A 640 1.94 -21.45 -24.73
C LEU A 640 1.96 -22.95 -24.97
N ASN A 641 0.83 -23.61 -24.72
CA ASN A 641 0.59 -25.01 -25.08
C ASN A 641 -0.13 -25.05 -26.43
N ASN A 642 0.55 -25.50 -27.48
CA ASN A 642 0.06 -25.51 -28.85
C ASN A 642 -0.50 -26.89 -29.21
N GLY A 643 -1.83 -26.97 -29.32
CA GLY A 643 -2.58 -28.19 -29.60
C GLY A 643 -3.05 -28.93 -28.35
N GLU A 644 -3.50 -30.17 -28.54
CA GLU A 644 -4.08 -31.01 -27.49
C GLU A 644 -3.25 -32.28 -27.26
N TYR A 645 -3.44 -32.91 -26.10
CA TYR A 645 -2.91 -34.25 -25.82
C TYR A 645 -3.54 -35.29 -26.75
N ARG A 646 -2.76 -35.83 -27.70
CA ARG A 646 -3.24 -36.83 -28.67
C ARG A 646 -2.97 -38.22 -28.13
N CYS A 647 -3.96 -38.80 -27.45
CA CYS A 647 -3.97 -40.19 -27.00
C CYS A 647 -4.67 -41.10 -28.04
N PRO A 648 -3.94 -41.82 -28.92
CA PRO A 648 -4.54 -42.81 -29.80
C PRO A 648 -5.06 -44.03 -29.02
N VAL A 649 -6.07 -44.72 -29.56
CA VAL A 649 -6.66 -45.94 -28.95
C VAL A 649 -5.61 -47.05 -28.76
N SER A 650 -4.55 -47.04 -29.57
CA SER A 650 -3.34 -47.84 -29.37
C SER A 650 -2.10 -46.98 -29.63
N GLY A 651 -1.26 -46.84 -28.60
CA GLY A 651 -0.01 -46.07 -28.65
C GLY A 651 0.18 -45.16 -27.42
N PRO A 652 1.35 -44.55 -27.25
CA PRO A 652 1.58 -43.53 -26.23
C PRO A 652 0.83 -42.24 -26.58
N CYS A 653 0.39 -41.49 -25.56
CA CYS A 653 -0.12 -40.14 -25.77
C CYS A 653 1.00 -39.19 -26.19
N THR A 654 0.77 -38.40 -27.25
CA THR A 654 1.66 -37.29 -27.63
C THR A 654 1.24 -36.02 -26.88
N ALA A 655 2.19 -35.40 -26.18
CA ALA A 655 2.00 -34.09 -25.54
C ALA A 655 1.89 -32.96 -26.59
N PRO A 656 1.25 -31.82 -26.28
CA PRO A 656 1.28 -30.64 -27.14
C PRO A 656 2.72 -30.12 -27.32
N THR A 657 2.97 -29.39 -28.41
CA THR A 657 4.20 -28.60 -28.51
C THR A 657 4.08 -27.39 -27.59
N VAL A 658 5.18 -26.96 -26.96
CA VAL A 658 5.17 -25.76 -26.10
C VAL A 658 6.10 -24.72 -26.66
N TRP A 659 5.73 -23.45 -26.48
CA TRP A 659 6.59 -22.31 -26.78
C TRP A 659 6.61 -21.37 -25.59
N GLY A 660 7.79 -20.91 -25.20
CA GLY A 660 7.97 -19.98 -24.09
C GLY A 660 8.97 -18.89 -24.42
N GLY A 661 8.64 -17.67 -24.01
CA GLY A 661 9.32 -16.45 -24.43
C GLY A 661 8.47 -15.23 -24.10
N VAL A 662 8.64 -14.15 -24.87
CA VAL A 662 7.73 -13.00 -24.83
C VAL A 662 7.13 -12.70 -26.20
N TYR A 663 5.88 -12.24 -26.22
CA TYR A 663 5.31 -11.53 -27.35
C TYR A 663 5.54 -10.03 -27.19
N VAL A 664 5.87 -9.34 -28.28
CA VAL A 664 6.14 -7.90 -28.30
C VAL A 664 5.15 -7.23 -29.26
N TYR A 665 4.35 -6.32 -28.74
CA TYR A 665 3.33 -5.59 -29.49
C TYR A 665 3.59 -4.07 -29.45
N GLY A 666 3.07 -3.36 -30.45
CA GLY A 666 2.60 -1.99 -30.28
C GLY A 666 1.09 -1.97 -30.01
N VAL A 667 0.60 -0.88 -29.40
CA VAL A 667 -0.81 -0.71 -29.02
C VAL A 667 -1.30 0.65 -29.51
N ASN A 668 -2.25 0.64 -30.43
CA ASN A 668 -2.84 1.85 -31.00
C ASN A 668 -4.36 1.82 -30.83
N PRO A 669 -4.96 2.71 -30.00
CA PRO A 669 -6.40 2.80 -29.78
C PRO A 669 -7.29 2.81 -31.03
N LYS A 670 -6.77 3.27 -32.17
CA LYS A 670 -7.54 3.34 -33.42
C LYS A 670 -7.53 2.02 -34.18
N THR A 671 -6.48 1.21 -34.08
CA THR A 671 -6.23 0.03 -34.93
C THR A 671 -6.00 -1.28 -34.18
N GLY A 672 -5.93 -1.27 -32.84
CA GLY A 672 -5.70 -2.46 -32.02
C GLY A 672 -4.24 -2.74 -31.69
N PHE A 673 -3.95 -4.01 -31.40
CA PHE A 673 -2.61 -4.55 -31.18
C PHE A 673 -1.88 -4.76 -32.52
N VAL A 674 -0.57 -4.51 -32.55
CA VAL A 674 0.27 -4.75 -33.72
C VAL A 674 1.49 -5.54 -33.28
N LEU A 675 1.56 -6.82 -33.66
CA LEU A 675 2.69 -7.69 -33.30
C LEU A 675 3.99 -7.16 -33.95
N LYS A 676 4.93 -6.71 -33.13
CA LYS A 676 6.30 -6.36 -33.55
C LYS A 676 7.15 -7.63 -33.72
N GLY A 677 6.91 -8.65 -32.88
CA GLY A 677 7.53 -9.97 -33.00
C GLY A 677 7.54 -10.75 -31.68
N THR A 678 8.43 -11.73 -31.56
CA THR A 678 8.55 -12.57 -30.35
C THR A 678 10.02 -12.85 -30.02
N VAL A 679 10.35 -13.06 -28.75
CA VAL A 679 11.69 -13.50 -28.31
C VAL A 679 11.57 -14.88 -27.65
N THR A 680 11.98 -15.93 -28.37
CA THR A 680 11.95 -17.33 -27.90
C THR A 680 13.02 -17.58 -26.83
N HIS A 681 12.61 -18.21 -25.72
CA HIS A 681 13.50 -18.81 -24.73
C HIS A 681 13.55 -20.34 -24.85
N TYR A 682 12.43 -21.00 -25.17
CA TYR A 682 12.35 -22.44 -25.46
C TYR A 682 11.13 -22.79 -26.33
N ASP A 683 11.19 -23.89 -27.07
CA ASP A 683 10.22 -24.31 -28.10
C ASP A 683 9.93 -25.84 -28.08
N ASN A 684 10.31 -26.54 -27.01
CA ASN A 684 10.24 -27.99 -26.90
C ASN A 684 9.74 -28.45 -25.51
N TYR A 685 8.73 -29.32 -25.50
CA TYR A 685 8.11 -29.88 -24.29
C TYR A 685 9.11 -30.60 -23.39
N TYR A 686 10.05 -31.35 -23.99
CA TYR A 686 11.05 -32.16 -23.29
C TYR A 686 12.32 -31.39 -22.90
N GLY A 687 12.40 -30.09 -23.23
CA GLY A 687 13.46 -29.23 -22.75
C GLY A 687 13.33 -28.95 -21.24
N ALA A 688 14.41 -28.51 -20.60
CA ALA A 688 14.34 -27.96 -19.25
C ALA A 688 13.71 -26.56 -19.30
N GLN A 689 12.39 -26.51 -19.45
CA GLN A 689 11.57 -25.30 -19.61
C GLN A 689 11.98 -24.22 -18.58
N ASP A 690 11.99 -22.96 -19.03
CA ASP A 690 12.47 -21.83 -18.22
C ASP A 690 11.66 -20.57 -18.57
N PRO A 691 10.45 -20.41 -18.01
CA PRO A 691 9.60 -19.28 -18.32
C PRO A 691 10.29 -17.94 -18.11
N VAL A 692 10.09 -17.00 -19.04
CA VAL A 692 10.45 -15.60 -18.82
C VAL A 692 9.62 -15.08 -17.66
N ARG A 693 10.26 -14.62 -16.60
CA ARG A 693 9.62 -14.06 -15.40
C ARG A 693 9.42 -12.54 -15.50
N ARG A 694 10.30 -11.87 -16.25
CA ARG A 694 10.37 -10.41 -16.39
C ARG A 694 10.91 -9.97 -17.75
N SER A 695 10.58 -8.73 -18.12
CA SER A 695 11.20 -8.01 -19.22
C SER A 695 11.39 -6.53 -18.85
N LEU A 696 12.48 -5.93 -19.32
CA LEU A 696 12.77 -4.50 -19.20
C LEU A 696 13.47 -4.01 -20.47
N TYR A 697 13.53 -2.71 -20.73
CA TYR A 697 14.35 -2.13 -21.79
C TYR A 697 15.40 -1.15 -21.26
N ILE A 698 16.49 -0.98 -22.02
CA ILE A 698 17.45 0.13 -21.93
C ILE A 698 17.74 0.54 -23.37
N GLU A 699 17.45 1.79 -23.72
CA GLU A 699 17.43 2.28 -25.11
C GLU A 699 16.64 1.32 -26.03
N ASP A 700 17.16 1.05 -27.23
CA ASP A 700 16.63 0.08 -28.19
C ASP A 700 17.04 -1.39 -27.89
N THR A 701 17.33 -1.73 -26.63
CA THR A 701 17.52 -3.13 -26.22
C THR A 701 16.39 -3.62 -25.33
N LEU A 702 15.69 -4.66 -25.77
CA LEU A 702 14.77 -5.43 -24.93
C LEU A 702 15.54 -6.55 -24.21
N TYR A 703 15.41 -6.59 -22.89
CA TYR A 703 15.95 -7.64 -22.03
C TYR A 703 14.82 -8.54 -21.54
N THR A 704 15.00 -9.86 -21.61
CA THR A 704 14.01 -10.85 -21.16
C THR A 704 14.69 -11.88 -20.25
N MET A 705 14.18 -12.05 -19.03
CA MET A 705 14.85 -12.74 -17.93
C MET A 705 14.06 -13.95 -17.41
N SER A 706 14.74 -15.09 -17.27
CA SER A 706 14.27 -16.37 -16.71
C SER A 706 15.13 -16.77 -15.49
N GLU A 707 14.89 -17.93 -14.86
CA GLU A 707 15.70 -18.37 -13.71
C GLU A 707 17.16 -18.66 -14.05
N LYS A 708 17.47 -18.99 -15.31
CA LYS A 708 18.81 -19.43 -15.73
C LYS A 708 19.55 -18.38 -16.55
N LYS A 709 18.87 -17.37 -17.10
CA LYS A 709 19.48 -16.42 -18.04
C LYS A 709 18.73 -15.11 -18.25
N ILE A 710 19.41 -14.15 -18.88
CA ILE A 710 18.83 -12.96 -19.49
C ILE A 710 19.23 -12.88 -20.97
N VAL A 711 18.27 -12.56 -21.83
CA VAL A 711 18.42 -12.50 -23.30
C VAL A 711 18.18 -11.08 -23.77
N MET A 712 19.10 -10.55 -24.58
CA MET A 712 19.08 -9.20 -25.13
C MET A 712 18.69 -9.25 -26.61
N SER A 713 17.68 -8.48 -27.01
CA SER A 713 17.15 -8.40 -28.38
C SER A 713 17.05 -6.95 -28.89
N ASP A 714 17.25 -6.75 -30.18
CA ASP A 714 17.11 -5.44 -30.86
C ASP A 714 15.64 -5.00 -30.91
N LEU A 715 15.29 -3.97 -30.13
CA LEU A 715 13.93 -3.45 -30.01
C LEU A 715 13.55 -2.47 -31.14
N ALA A 716 14.53 -1.90 -31.84
CA ALA A 716 14.31 -0.94 -32.93
C ALA A 716 13.96 -1.62 -34.26
N HIS A 717 14.49 -2.83 -34.52
CA HIS A 717 14.38 -3.49 -35.83
C HIS A 717 13.58 -4.80 -35.81
N SER A 718 14.20 -5.91 -35.41
CA SER A 718 13.73 -7.28 -35.73
C SER A 718 13.55 -8.19 -34.51
N LEU A 719 13.85 -7.71 -33.30
CA LEU A 719 13.93 -8.51 -32.07
C LEU A 719 14.98 -9.64 -32.14
N GLU A 720 15.89 -9.59 -33.12
CA GLU A 720 17.05 -10.47 -33.22
C GLU A 720 17.88 -10.41 -31.95
N ARG A 721 18.32 -11.59 -31.49
CA ARG A 721 19.11 -11.74 -30.28
C ARG A 721 20.50 -11.17 -30.50
N MET A 722 20.82 -10.12 -29.75
CA MET A 722 22.15 -9.50 -29.74
C MET A 722 23.11 -10.21 -28.77
N ASN A 723 22.61 -10.71 -27.63
CA ASN A 723 23.41 -11.37 -26.60
C ASN A 723 22.53 -12.27 -25.68
N GLU A 724 23.16 -13.16 -24.91
CA GLU A 724 22.53 -13.99 -23.86
C GLU A 724 23.55 -14.25 -22.74
N ILE A 725 23.18 -13.98 -21.50
CA ILE A 725 23.98 -14.27 -20.30
C ILE A 725 23.30 -15.37 -19.50
N ASP A 726 24.03 -16.44 -19.19
CA ASP A 726 23.62 -17.54 -18.32
C ASP A 726 24.12 -17.30 -16.88
N PHE A 727 23.34 -17.69 -15.87
CA PHE A 727 23.61 -17.43 -14.44
C PHE A 727 24.17 -18.64 -13.66
N ARG A 728 24.42 -19.78 -14.33
CA ARG A 728 24.72 -21.08 -13.70
C ARG A 728 26.18 -21.31 -13.30
#